data_AF-A0A8T6N1W8-F1
#
_entry.id   AF-A0A8T6N1W8-F1
#
_cell.length_a   1.000
_cell.length_b   1.000
_cell.length_c   1.000
_cell.angle_alpha   90.00
_cell.angle_beta   90.00
_cell.angle_gamma   90.00
#
_symmetry.space_group_name_H-M   'P 1'
#
loop_
_entity.id
_entity.type
_entity.pdbx_description
1 polymer ?
#
loop_
_entity_poly.entity_id
_entity_poly.type
_entity_poly.pdbx_seq_one_letter_code
_entity_poly.pdbx_strand_id
1 'polypeptide(L)'
;MIESLPPHLKERCSLRRRIPCDNPRFVLHWIRMAYRFQENPTFDIARFIAHQEGLPLLVYHGIDERYPHASYRHHKFLLEGSRDLEQDAADLGVDYFLHVSRRGHRQPALRLLAEKAAVIVTDLVDLEPWSAWTENVAKERTLIEVDAHCVLPRQVFGRSVDRPFKFKNATKRLINARKGLAWPEVNLPIKRLQDKALLPFVPVSATTELEKDGGISLLSQCDIDPTVVPVTDVCGGSKFANLRWRNYVGDGLRSYHRTRNDASNREGVSGLSPWLHYGMIAATKVVREADEIGGKGAEKFLDEMLLFREQAYHHCHALESPGDWSALPEWARISWADRIDVPLTKAESELESGATGDLLWDSAQIGLVRHGVMHNNVRMTWGKGAARWIQNPESAMRITQSLNDRYALDGRDPNSIAGVLWCFGLFDRPFDPPSDHMGRVRRRSTEAHASRLDMGRYLDWVKSPSNGGLMDVGIVGSGISGMFAAQLLSLLGHRVSLYDKGWRPSGRLAYRQSGERSNFSIGSLRMDGYRDWMNRFQWNLDDSNGSFSDFLDRLAMGLTPNYNTHIESLHEVGDRVILRGSSNKRKVEFNHSRVIVALPVEQAIAIIGEGVFSGESEPHWLGWGPASGVLDELPEGWSARIVGEDTIEIRLDPVTSGVHLDKSKEEMARIIPARAGLSPEGWSSHLWRYGRPVSGPAGVVHHSRATFIGDAFGTPLGTIGAALDSAARAVADLHLNEGWSVQGVAVRERQSNLKEW
;
A
#
# COMPACT_ATOMS: atom_id res chain seq x y z
N MET A 1 20.20 -35.74 2.32
CA MET A 1 19.25 -34.75 1.80
C MET A 1 19.89 -33.83 0.76
N ILE A 2 20.77 -32.87 1.11
CA ILE A 2 21.31 -31.93 0.10
C ILE A 2 22.29 -32.60 -0.89
N GLU A 3 23.15 -33.50 -0.40
CA GLU A 3 24.16 -34.16 -1.25
C GLU A 3 23.58 -35.04 -2.35
N SER A 4 22.34 -35.52 -2.20
CA SER A 4 21.62 -36.31 -3.20
C SER A 4 20.86 -35.46 -4.23
N LEU A 5 20.82 -34.12 -4.07
CA LEU A 5 20.12 -33.24 -5.01
C LEU A 5 20.85 -33.18 -6.37
N PRO A 6 20.10 -33.06 -7.47
CA PRO A 6 20.66 -32.74 -8.78
C PRO A 6 21.57 -31.49 -8.72
N PRO A 7 22.68 -31.44 -9.49
CA PRO A 7 23.65 -30.35 -9.40
C PRO A 7 23.07 -28.94 -9.53
N HIS A 8 22.12 -28.73 -10.45
CA HIS A 8 21.46 -27.45 -10.70
C HIS A 8 20.58 -26.95 -9.53
N LEU A 9 20.13 -27.85 -8.66
CA LEU A 9 19.42 -27.53 -7.42
C LEU A 9 20.39 -27.39 -6.24
N LYS A 10 21.36 -28.31 -6.15
CA LYS A 10 22.35 -28.33 -5.06
C LYS A 10 23.12 -27.01 -4.96
N GLU A 11 23.54 -26.44 -6.10
CA GLU A 11 24.30 -25.19 -6.13
C GLU A 11 23.53 -23.95 -5.62
N ARG A 12 22.21 -24.08 -5.44
CA ARG A 12 21.32 -23.00 -4.97
C ARG A 12 21.01 -23.08 -3.48
N CYS A 13 21.46 -24.15 -2.81
CA CYS A 13 21.05 -24.48 -1.46
C CYS A 13 21.99 -23.90 -0.40
N SER A 14 21.42 -23.38 0.68
CA SER A 14 22.10 -23.08 1.93
C SER A 14 21.41 -23.83 3.07
N LEU A 15 22.13 -24.74 3.73
CA LEU A 15 21.65 -25.38 4.95
C LEU A 15 21.87 -24.42 6.12
N ARG A 16 20.80 -24.03 6.81
CA ARG A 16 20.90 -23.12 7.97
C ARG A 16 21.23 -23.87 9.24
N ARG A 17 20.38 -24.83 9.60
CA ARG A 17 20.55 -25.69 10.78
C ARG A 17 20.08 -27.09 10.48
N ARG A 18 20.62 -28.06 11.22
CA ARG A 18 20.22 -29.46 11.17
C ARG A 18 19.59 -29.85 12.50
N ILE A 19 18.28 -29.84 12.54
CA ILE A 19 17.46 -30.20 13.71
C ILE A 19 16.50 -31.31 13.28
N PRO A 20 16.77 -32.58 13.65
CA PRO A 20 15.96 -33.71 13.24
C PRO A 20 14.57 -33.68 13.89
N CYS A 21 13.58 -34.27 13.21
CA CYS A 21 12.24 -34.49 13.74
C CYS A 21 12.06 -35.98 14.02
N ASP A 22 11.62 -36.31 15.23
CA ASP A 22 11.13 -37.65 15.51
C ASP A 22 9.75 -37.81 14.88
N ASN A 23 9.55 -38.87 14.10
CA ASN A 23 8.28 -39.20 13.42
C ASN A 23 7.67 -38.04 12.59
N PRO A 24 8.39 -37.52 11.58
CA PRO A 24 7.89 -36.42 10.76
C PRO A 24 6.64 -36.83 9.97
N ARG A 25 5.75 -35.85 9.74
CA ARG A 25 4.46 -36.07 9.05
C ARG A 25 4.50 -35.68 7.57
N PHE A 26 5.39 -34.75 7.19
CA PHE A 26 5.52 -34.22 5.83
C PHE A 26 6.86 -33.50 5.65
N VAL A 27 7.22 -33.22 4.40
CA VAL A 27 8.18 -32.18 4.02
C VAL A 27 7.42 -30.87 3.79
N LEU A 28 7.92 -29.77 4.33
CA LEU A 28 7.27 -28.46 4.24
C LEU A 28 7.96 -27.60 3.18
N HIS A 29 7.24 -27.23 2.12
CA HIS A 29 7.63 -26.14 1.22
C HIS A 29 6.98 -24.85 1.70
N TRP A 30 7.80 -23.89 2.14
CA TRP A 30 7.36 -22.57 2.58
C TRP A 30 7.59 -21.56 1.46
N ILE A 31 6.51 -21.05 0.87
CA ILE A 31 6.57 -19.99 -0.16
C ILE A 31 6.58 -18.63 0.54
N ARG A 32 7.55 -17.78 0.21
CA ARG A 32 7.62 -16.39 0.69
C ARG A 32 7.68 -15.36 -0.42
N MET A 33 8.55 -15.55 -1.43
CA MET A 33 8.69 -14.64 -2.57
C MET A 33 8.74 -15.34 -3.93
N ALA A 34 8.75 -16.68 -4.00
CA ALA A 34 8.75 -17.42 -5.27
C ALA A 34 7.34 -17.93 -5.63
N TYR A 35 6.43 -17.04 -6.05
CA TYR A 35 5.00 -17.35 -6.26
C TYR A 35 4.73 -18.06 -7.59
N ARG A 36 5.34 -19.24 -7.78
CA ARG A 36 5.14 -20.12 -8.93
C ARG A 36 5.56 -21.55 -8.59
N PHE A 37 5.07 -22.54 -9.33
CA PHE A 37 5.65 -23.90 -9.31
C PHE A 37 6.57 -24.18 -10.49
N GLN A 38 6.38 -23.49 -11.62
CA GLN A 38 7.19 -23.65 -12.82
C GLN A 38 8.59 -23.02 -12.64
N GLU A 39 9.64 -23.75 -13.04
CA GLU A 39 11.04 -23.33 -12.86
C GLU A 39 11.33 -22.78 -11.46
N ASN A 40 10.82 -23.47 -10.43
CA ASN A 40 11.00 -23.07 -9.04
C ASN A 40 11.89 -24.09 -8.28
N PRO A 41 13.16 -23.77 -8.04
CA PRO A 41 14.06 -24.69 -7.34
C PRO A 41 13.62 -25.00 -5.92
N THR A 42 12.90 -24.10 -5.22
CA THR A 42 12.41 -24.40 -3.85
C THR A 42 11.40 -25.54 -3.87
N PHE A 43 10.48 -25.53 -4.83
CA PHE A 43 9.49 -26.57 -5.01
C PHE A 43 10.14 -27.87 -5.48
N ASP A 44 11.03 -27.80 -6.48
CA ASP A 44 11.74 -28.97 -7.01
C ASP A 44 12.55 -29.70 -5.93
N ILE A 45 13.23 -28.95 -5.04
CA ILE A 45 13.96 -29.51 -3.90
C ILE A 45 13.01 -30.14 -2.89
N ALA A 46 11.92 -29.45 -2.52
CA ALA A 46 10.96 -29.98 -1.56
C ALA A 46 10.31 -31.27 -2.06
N ARG A 47 9.95 -31.31 -3.35
CA ARG A 47 9.44 -32.48 -4.07
C ARG A 47 10.46 -33.62 -4.08
N PHE A 48 11.72 -33.34 -4.38
CA PHE A 48 12.78 -34.34 -4.38
C PHE A 48 12.97 -34.97 -3.00
N ILE A 49 13.05 -34.14 -1.95
CA ILE A 49 13.23 -34.63 -0.58
C ILE A 49 12.01 -35.41 -0.11
N ALA A 50 10.79 -34.92 -0.37
CA ALA A 50 9.55 -35.63 -0.01
C ALA A 50 9.49 -37.03 -0.61
N HIS A 51 9.87 -37.14 -1.90
CA HIS A 51 9.96 -38.43 -2.59
C HIS A 51 11.01 -39.34 -1.97
N GLN A 52 12.22 -38.82 -1.73
CA GLN A 52 13.33 -39.58 -1.14
C GLN A 52 12.99 -40.13 0.26
N GLU A 53 12.29 -39.35 1.07
CA GLU A 53 11.91 -39.71 2.44
C GLU A 53 10.58 -40.50 2.52
N GLY A 54 9.87 -40.69 1.39
CA GLY A 54 8.56 -41.37 1.37
C GLY A 54 7.44 -40.61 2.10
N LEU A 55 7.62 -39.30 2.30
CA LEU A 55 6.72 -38.42 3.06
C LEU A 55 5.80 -37.60 2.14
N PRO A 56 4.62 -37.18 2.62
CA PRO A 56 3.82 -36.16 1.95
C PRO A 56 4.56 -34.84 1.75
N LEU A 57 4.25 -34.12 0.67
CA LEU A 57 4.68 -32.73 0.46
C LEU A 57 3.54 -31.79 0.80
N LEU A 58 3.76 -30.89 1.75
CA LEU A 58 2.84 -29.83 2.12
C LEU A 58 3.42 -28.48 1.68
N VAL A 59 2.66 -27.72 0.89
CA VAL A 59 3.02 -26.35 0.49
C VAL A 59 2.26 -25.36 1.37
N TYR A 60 3.00 -24.64 2.21
CA TYR A 60 2.49 -23.56 3.04
C TYR A 60 2.83 -22.21 2.41
N HIS A 61 1.80 -21.41 2.17
CA HIS A 61 1.94 -20.06 1.65
C HIS A 61 1.38 -19.05 2.65
N GLY A 62 2.24 -18.18 3.19
CA GLY A 62 1.84 -17.19 4.19
C GLY A 62 1.89 -15.77 3.64
N ILE A 63 0.76 -15.06 3.68
CA ILE A 63 0.68 -13.61 3.50
C ILE A 63 0.48 -12.99 4.88
N ASP A 64 1.51 -12.30 5.38
CA ASP A 64 1.45 -11.60 6.66
C ASP A 64 1.08 -10.12 6.47
N GLU A 65 0.51 -9.47 7.48
CA GLU A 65 0.15 -8.04 7.46
C GLU A 65 1.21 -7.14 8.11
N ARG A 66 2.24 -7.73 8.75
CA ARG A 66 3.24 -6.99 9.55
C ARG A 66 4.53 -6.68 8.81
N TYR A 67 4.63 -7.02 7.52
CA TYR A 67 5.80 -6.63 6.74
C TYR A 67 5.77 -5.11 6.44
N PRO A 68 6.92 -4.45 6.28
CA PRO A 68 6.98 -3.01 6.03
C PRO A 68 6.13 -2.58 4.83
N HIS A 69 5.28 -1.58 5.04
CA HIS A 69 4.38 -1.03 4.04
C HIS A 69 3.37 -2.04 3.46
N ALA A 70 2.93 -3.01 4.27
CA ALA A 70 1.77 -3.82 3.94
C ALA A 70 0.55 -2.93 3.65
N SER A 71 -0.10 -3.17 2.52
CA SER A 71 -1.20 -2.35 2.02
C SER A 71 -2.15 -3.14 1.14
N TYR A 72 -3.33 -2.56 0.87
CA TYR A 72 -4.31 -3.14 -0.04
C TYR A 72 -3.72 -3.43 -1.42
N ARG A 73 -2.88 -2.53 -1.95
CA ARG A 73 -2.17 -2.74 -3.22
C ARG A 73 -1.38 -4.03 -3.25
N HIS A 74 -0.47 -4.17 -2.29
CA HIS A 74 0.45 -5.31 -2.28
C HIS A 74 -0.34 -6.59 -1.98
N HIS A 75 -1.25 -6.56 -1.01
CA HIS A 75 -2.05 -7.75 -0.68
C HIS A 75 -2.94 -8.21 -1.83
N LYS A 76 -3.60 -7.29 -2.57
CA LYS A 76 -4.37 -7.66 -3.78
C LYS A 76 -3.47 -8.35 -4.81
N PHE A 77 -2.29 -7.78 -5.09
CA PHE A 77 -1.34 -8.37 -6.03
C PHE A 77 -0.86 -9.78 -5.58
N LEU A 78 -0.60 -9.96 -4.28
CA LEU A 78 -0.23 -11.26 -3.70
C LEU A 78 -1.37 -12.28 -3.76
N LEU A 79 -2.62 -11.86 -3.52
CA LEU A 79 -3.80 -12.74 -3.63
C LEU A 79 -4.03 -13.18 -5.08
N GLU A 80 -3.86 -12.29 -6.06
CA GLU A 80 -3.92 -12.66 -7.48
C GLU A 80 -2.83 -13.66 -7.85
N GLY A 81 -1.63 -13.51 -7.28
CA GLY A 81 -0.57 -14.52 -7.32
C GLY A 81 -0.96 -15.86 -6.69
N SER A 82 -1.64 -15.81 -5.56
CA SER A 82 -2.08 -16.98 -4.81
C SER A 82 -3.17 -17.76 -5.53
N ARG A 83 -4.06 -17.10 -6.27
CA ARG A 83 -5.05 -17.73 -7.14
C ARG A 83 -4.39 -18.60 -8.21
N ASP A 84 -3.33 -18.09 -8.84
CA ASP A 84 -2.59 -18.87 -9.85
C ASP A 84 -1.88 -20.08 -9.20
N LEU A 85 -1.27 -19.89 -8.02
CA LEU A 85 -0.71 -21.00 -7.24
C LEU A 85 -1.76 -22.04 -6.85
N GLU A 86 -2.96 -21.62 -6.43
CA GLU A 86 -4.05 -22.52 -6.05
C GLU A 86 -4.46 -23.41 -7.23
N GLN A 87 -4.60 -22.85 -8.43
CA GLN A 87 -4.89 -23.61 -9.65
C GLN A 87 -3.72 -24.52 -10.04
N ASP A 88 -2.50 -23.99 -10.10
CA ASP A 88 -1.32 -24.75 -10.50
C ASP A 88 -1.06 -25.92 -9.52
N ALA A 89 -1.33 -25.74 -8.23
CA ALA A 89 -1.24 -26.79 -7.21
C ALA A 89 -2.27 -27.91 -7.44
N ALA A 90 -3.49 -27.54 -7.81
CA ALA A 90 -4.54 -28.51 -8.14
C ALA A 90 -4.14 -29.35 -9.37
N ASP A 91 -3.61 -28.69 -10.40
CA ASP A 91 -3.14 -29.36 -11.63
C ASP A 91 -1.95 -30.31 -11.37
N LEU A 92 -1.06 -29.93 -10.43
CA LEU A 92 0.07 -30.76 -9.99
C LEU A 92 -0.32 -31.85 -8.97
N GLY A 93 -1.52 -31.80 -8.40
CA GLY A 93 -1.98 -32.71 -7.35
C GLY A 93 -1.24 -32.56 -6.01
N VAL A 94 -0.72 -31.38 -5.70
CA VAL A 94 -0.01 -31.08 -4.43
C VAL A 94 -0.93 -30.38 -3.43
N ASP A 95 -0.76 -30.67 -2.13
CA ASP A 95 -1.51 -29.99 -1.08
C ASP A 95 -0.94 -28.60 -0.81
N TYR A 96 -1.65 -27.58 -1.29
CA TYR A 96 -1.35 -26.16 -1.12
C TYR A 96 -2.33 -25.51 -0.15
N PHE A 97 -1.82 -24.75 0.82
CA PHE A 97 -2.64 -24.02 1.78
C PHE A 97 -2.14 -22.59 1.95
N LEU A 98 -3.00 -21.63 1.59
CA LEU A 98 -2.79 -20.21 1.83
C LEU A 98 -3.27 -19.82 3.23
N HIS A 99 -2.41 -19.15 3.98
CA HIS A 99 -2.69 -18.51 5.24
C HIS A 99 -2.54 -17.00 5.10
N VAL A 100 -3.60 -16.25 5.38
CA VAL A 100 -3.57 -14.77 5.41
C VAL A 100 -3.73 -14.31 6.85
N SER A 101 -2.69 -13.69 7.40
CA SER A 101 -2.73 -13.07 8.73
C SER A 101 -3.76 -11.94 8.73
N ARG A 102 -4.73 -12.01 9.64
CA ARG A 102 -5.84 -11.05 9.78
C ARG A 102 -6.47 -11.17 11.15
N ARG A 103 -7.42 -10.29 11.51
CA ARG A 103 -8.16 -10.37 12.78
C ARG A 103 -8.69 -11.79 13.03
N GLY A 104 -8.34 -12.39 14.17
CA GLY A 104 -8.73 -13.76 14.54
C GLY A 104 -7.87 -14.89 13.95
N HIS A 105 -6.91 -14.58 13.06
CA HIS A 105 -6.09 -15.56 12.35
C HIS A 105 -4.58 -15.17 12.35
N ARG A 106 -4.02 -14.87 13.54
CA ARG A 106 -2.61 -14.43 13.71
C ARG A 106 -1.73 -15.44 14.45
N GLN A 107 -2.22 -16.67 14.62
CA GLN A 107 -1.49 -17.76 15.24
C GLN A 107 -0.17 -18.03 14.51
N PRO A 108 0.86 -18.54 15.20
CA PRO A 108 2.18 -18.80 14.62
C PRO A 108 2.16 -20.08 13.75
N ALA A 109 1.35 -20.08 12.69
CA ALA A 109 1.06 -21.24 11.84
C ALA A 109 2.33 -21.93 11.32
N LEU A 110 3.32 -21.15 10.86
CA LEU A 110 4.58 -21.68 10.36
C LEU A 110 5.39 -22.42 11.44
N ARG A 111 5.44 -21.90 12.67
CA ARG A 111 6.13 -22.57 13.79
C ARG A 111 5.42 -23.88 14.15
N LEU A 112 4.10 -23.87 14.24
CA LEU A 112 3.29 -25.05 14.53
C LEU A 112 3.40 -26.13 13.43
N LEU A 113 3.55 -25.73 12.16
CA LEU A 113 3.85 -26.66 11.07
C LEU A 113 5.30 -27.19 11.15
N ALA A 114 6.26 -26.36 11.53
CA ALA A 114 7.67 -26.74 11.65
C ALA A 114 7.89 -27.89 12.64
N GLU A 115 7.12 -27.92 13.73
CA GLU A 115 7.16 -29.00 14.73
C GLU A 115 6.93 -30.39 14.11
N LYS A 116 6.11 -30.49 13.05
CA LYS A 116 5.72 -31.76 12.42
C LYS A 116 6.46 -32.06 11.10
N ALA A 117 7.25 -31.12 10.60
CA ALA A 117 7.95 -31.24 9.33
C ALA A 117 9.27 -32.04 9.49
N ALA A 118 9.64 -32.85 8.50
CA ALA A 118 10.98 -33.45 8.42
C ALA A 118 12.05 -32.38 8.16
N VAL A 119 11.77 -31.54 7.17
CA VAL A 119 12.61 -30.43 6.73
C VAL A 119 11.70 -29.34 6.16
N ILE A 120 12.17 -28.10 6.26
CA ILE A 120 11.55 -26.92 5.66
C ILE A 120 12.43 -26.47 4.50
N VAL A 121 11.83 -26.26 3.34
CA VAL A 121 12.49 -25.68 2.16
C VAL A 121 11.82 -24.35 1.84
N THR A 122 12.60 -23.28 1.75
CA THR A 122 12.08 -21.92 1.52
C THR A 122 12.98 -21.13 0.56
N ASP A 123 12.46 -20.08 -0.06
CA ASP A 123 13.26 -19.14 -0.84
C ASP A 123 14.20 -18.30 0.06
N LEU A 124 15.40 -17.99 -0.48
CA LEU A 124 16.41 -17.13 0.14
C LEU A 124 16.06 -15.66 -0.08
N VAL A 125 15.81 -14.93 1.01
CA VAL A 125 15.48 -13.49 1.00
C VAL A 125 16.33 -12.76 2.03
N ASP A 126 17.34 -12.02 1.56
CA ASP A 126 18.36 -11.35 2.36
C ASP A 126 17.92 -9.92 2.78
N LEU A 127 16.71 -9.77 3.32
CA LEU A 127 16.16 -8.48 3.75
C LEU A 127 15.34 -8.64 5.02
N GLU A 128 15.33 -7.63 5.88
CA GLU A 128 14.45 -7.60 7.06
C GLU A 128 13.00 -7.23 6.68
N PRO A 129 11.98 -7.77 7.38
CA PRO A 129 12.02 -8.66 8.54
C PRO A 129 12.17 -10.15 8.18
N TRP A 130 12.28 -10.44 6.89
CA TRP A 130 12.19 -11.79 6.34
C TRP A 130 13.37 -12.69 6.74
N SER A 131 14.59 -12.18 6.74
CA SER A 131 15.78 -12.88 7.24
C SER A 131 15.62 -13.28 8.72
N ALA A 132 15.13 -12.37 9.57
CA ALA A 132 14.84 -12.68 10.96
C ALA A 132 13.75 -13.74 11.13
N TRP A 133 12.71 -13.73 10.30
CA TRP A 133 11.68 -14.78 10.31
C TRP A 133 12.27 -16.14 9.96
N THR A 134 13.12 -16.22 8.91
CA THR A 134 13.80 -17.47 8.56
C THR A 134 14.69 -17.95 9.69
N GLU A 135 15.50 -17.07 10.31
CA GLU A 135 16.38 -17.46 11.41
C GLU A 135 15.60 -17.97 12.62
N ASN A 136 14.44 -17.37 12.91
CA ASN A 136 13.59 -17.83 14.02
C ASN A 136 12.98 -19.20 13.76
N VAL A 137 12.60 -19.53 12.52
CA VAL A 137 12.07 -20.86 12.18
C VAL A 137 13.19 -21.90 12.08
N ALA A 138 14.38 -21.52 11.61
CA ALA A 138 15.55 -22.39 11.54
C ALA A 138 16.01 -22.89 12.93
N LYS A 139 15.67 -22.18 14.02
CA LYS A 139 15.91 -22.63 15.40
C LYS A 139 15.03 -23.81 15.82
N GLU A 140 13.92 -24.06 15.13
CA GLU A 140 12.93 -25.08 15.48
C GLU A 140 13.09 -26.37 14.65
N ARG A 141 13.53 -26.25 13.39
CA ARG A 141 13.56 -27.38 12.44
C ARG A 141 14.70 -27.25 11.42
N THR A 142 15.15 -28.38 10.87
CA THR A 142 16.05 -28.39 9.70
C THR A 142 15.46 -27.54 8.58
N LEU A 143 16.21 -26.54 8.13
CA LEU A 143 15.78 -25.56 7.14
C LEU A 143 16.82 -25.39 6.03
N ILE A 144 16.35 -25.48 4.79
CA ILE A 144 17.12 -25.25 3.56
C ILE A 144 16.59 -23.97 2.91
N GLU A 145 17.44 -22.95 2.80
CA GLU A 145 17.16 -21.77 1.99
C GLU A 145 17.68 -22.00 0.57
N VAL A 146 16.93 -21.53 -0.42
CA VAL A 146 17.23 -21.78 -1.83
C VAL A 146 17.13 -20.49 -2.64
N ASP A 147 18.14 -20.20 -3.45
CA ASP A 147 18.06 -19.08 -4.39
C ASP A 147 17.17 -19.40 -5.60
N ALA A 148 15.92 -18.90 -5.54
CA ALA A 148 14.92 -19.01 -6.59
C ALA A 148 14.79 -17.77 -7.50
N HIS A 149 15.58 -16.73 -7.26
CA HIS A 149 15.44 -15.41 -7.91
C HIS A 149 16.57 -15.06 -8.88
N CYS A 150 17.78 -15.61 -8.68
CA CYS A 150 18.93 -15.30 -9.53
C CYS A 150 19.21 -16.40 -10.55
N VAL A 151 19.72 -16.00 -11.74
CA VAL A 151 20.23 -16.98 -12.72
C VAL A 151 21.57 -17.51 -12.23
N LEU A 152 22.46 -16.62 -11.77
CA LEU A 152 23.64 -16.97 -11.00
C LEU A 152 23.28 -17.07 -9.50
N PRO A 153 23.25 -18.27 -8.90
CA PRO A 153 22.85 -18.39 -7.50
C PRO A 153 23.78 -17.58 -6.57
N ARG A 154 23.19 -16.92 -5.58
CA ARG A 154 23.93 -16.17 -4.54
C ARG A 154 24.97 -17.03 -3.83
N GLN A 155 24.70 -18.31 -3.61
CA GLN A 155 25.65 -19.27 -3.03
C GLN A 155 26.91 -19.51 -3.89
N VAL A 156 26.85 -19.26 -5.20
CA VAL A 156 27.97 -19.48 -6.11
C VAL A 156 28.92 -18.28 -6.14
N PHE A 157 28.39 -17.05 -6.10
CA PHE A 157 29.22 -15.84 -6.16
C PHE A 157 29.20 -15.00 -4.89
N GLY A 158 28.02 -14.71 -4.35
CA GLY A 158 27.78 -14.19 -3.00
C GLY A 158 28.55 -12.95 -2.55
N ARG A 159 29.04 -12.13 -3.48
CA ARG A 159 29.96 -11.02 -3.15
C ARG A 159 29.49 -9.69 -3.73
N SER A 160 29.75 -8.63 -2.98
CA SER A 160 29.62 -7.25 -3.44
C SER A 160 30.89 -6.81 -4.18
N VAL A 161 30.72 -6.05 -5.26
CA VAL A 161 31.80 -5.31 -5.92
C VAL A 161 31.36 -3.89 -6.20
N ASP A 162 32.30 -2.96 -6.15
CA ASP A 162 32.06 -1.52 -6.18
C ASP A 162 31.60 -1.00 -7.54
N ARG A 163 31.77 -1.74 -8.65
CA ARG A 163 31.43 -1.27 -10.01
C ARG A 163 30.83 -2.36 -10.90
N PRO A 164 29.86 -2.04 -11.78
CA PRO A 164 29.23 -3.04 -12.66
C PRO A 164 30.21 -3.78 -13.58
N PHE A 165 31.17 -3.09 -14.19
CA PHE A 165 32.13 -3.78 -15.06
C PHE A 165 32.99 -4.81 -14.31
N LYS A 166 33.27 -4.59 -13.01
CA LYS A 166 33.98 -5.56 -12.17
C LYS A 166 33.08 -6.77 -11.89
N PHE A 167 31.79 -6.56 -11.62
CA PHE A 167 30.81 -7.64 -11.47
C PHE A 167 30.74 -8.48 -12.75
N LYS A 168 30.57 -7.82 -13.91
CA LYS A 168 30.55 -8.47 -15.23
C LYS A 168 31.79 -9.32 -15.45
N ASN A 169 32.99 -8.78 -15.19
CA ASN A 169 34.23 -9.51 -15.39
C ASN A 169 34.36 -10.71 -14.44
N ALA A 170 33.97 -10.56 -13.17
CA ALA A 170 34.06 -11.62 -12.16
C ALA A 170 33.05 -12.76 -12.40
N THR A 171 31.89 -12.46 -12.97
CA THR A 171 30.77 -13.41 -13.11
C THR A 171 30.57 -13.93 -14.53
N LYS A 172 31.24 -13.37 -15.55
CA LYS A 172 31.07 -13.71 -16.98
C LYS A 172 31.01 -15.22 -17.25
N ARG A 173 31.99 -15.98 -16.76
CA ARG A 173 32.05 -17.44 -16.97
C ARG A 173 30.91 -18.18 -16.25
N LEU A 174 30.56 -17.74 -15.04
CA LEU A 174 29.50 -18.34 -14.22
C LEU A 174 28.12 -18.10 -14.82
N ILE A 175 27.84 -16.89 -15.31
CA ILE A 175 26.58 -16.55 -15.98
C ILE A 175 26.46 -17.28 -17.32
N ASN A 176 27.53 -17.30 -18.12
CA ASN A 176 27.52 -17.99 -19.42
C ASN A 176 27.27 -19.50 -19.29
N ALA A 177 27.64 -20.10 -18.16
CA ALA A 177 27.34 -21.50 -17.89
C ALA A 177 25.85 -21.77 -17.62
N ARG A 178 25.00 -20.74 -17.48
CA ARG A 178 23.60 -20.88 -17.05
C ARG A 178 22.57 -20.19 -17.95
N LYS A 179 22.88 -19.02 -18.51
CA LYS A 179 21.90 -18.11 -19.13
C LYS A 179 21.03 -18.73 -20.24
N GLY A 180 21.54 -19.69 -21.01
CA GLY A 180 20.82 -20.33 -22.12
C GLY A 180 20.34 -21.75 -21.81
N LEU A 181 20.46 -22.22 -20.57
CA LEU A 181 20.09 -23.60 -20.23
C LEU A 181 18.59 -23.74 -20.01
N ALA A 182 17.98 -24.75 -20.62
CA ALA A 182 16.66 -25.22 -20.25
C ALA A 182 16.64 -25.63 -18.76
N TRP A 183 15.56 -25.32 -18.07
CA TRP A 183 15.37 -25.74 -16.68
C TRP A 183 15.10 -27.25 -16.63
N PRO A 184 15.93 -28.07 -15.96
CA PRO A 184 15.68 -29.50 -15.87
C PRO A 184 14.41 -29.78 -15.04
N GLU A 185 13.47 -30.52 -15.61
CA GLU A 185 12.22 -30.87 -14.91
C GLU A 185 12.46 -31.93 -13.82
N VAL A 186 11.96 -31.68 -12.62
CA VAL A 186 11.91 -32.68 -11.54
C VAL A 186 10.50 -33.24 -11.45
N ASN A 187 10.23 -34.32 -12.17
CA ASN A 187 8.89 -34.94 -12.23
C ASN A 187 8.73 -36.19 -11.35
N LEU A 188 8.97 -36.07 -10.03
CA LEU A 188 8.85 -37.17 -9.06
C LEU A 188 7.43 -37.29 -8.46
N PRO A 189 6.89 -38.49 -8.20
CA PRO A 189 5.56 -38.64 -7.60
C PRO A 189 5.39 -37.87 -6.28
N ILE A 190 4.27 -37.16 -6.12
CA ILE A 190 3.93 -36.40 -4.91
C ILE A 190 2.93 -37.19 -4.07
N LYS A 191 3.27 -37.45 -2.81
CA LYS A 191 2.35 -38.03 -1.83
C LYS A 191 1.53 -36.92 -1.18
N ARG A 192 0.22 -37.11 -1.11
CA ARG A 192 -0.70 -36.16 -0.46
C ARG A 192 -0.83 -36.41 1.03
N LEU A 193 -1.12 -35.34 1.77
CA LEU A 193 -1.42 -35.35 3.19
C LEU A 193 -2.74 -36.09 3.43
N GLN A 194 -2.70 -37.12 4.28
CA GLN A 194 -3.86 -37.96 4.57
C GLN A 194 -4.83 -37.30 5.56
N ASP A 195 -4.29 -36.52 6.52
CA ASP A 195 -5.05 -35.91 7.60
C ASP A 195 -4.89 -34.38 7.58
N LYS A 196 -5.95 -33.67 7.18
CA LYS A 196 -5.98 -32.20 7.14
C LYS A 196 -6.14 -31.57 8.52
N ALA A 197 -6.50 -32.31 9.57
CA ALA A 197 -6.54 -31.81 10.94
C ALA A 197 -5.15 -31.40 11.47
N LEU A 198 -4.09 -31.71 10.71
CA LEU A 198 -2.74 -31.25 10.99
C LEU A 198 -2.52 -29.74 10.77
N LEU A 199 -3.42 -29.06 10.05
CA LEU A 199 -3.31 -27.63 9.78
C LEU A 199 -3.66 -26.79 11.02
N PRO A 200 -2.75 -25.91 11.49
CA PRO A 200 -3.00 -25.08 12.67
C PRO A 200 -3.77 -23.79 12.34
N PHE A 201 -4.38 -23.70 11.16
CA PHE A 201 -5.09 -22.52 10.67
C PHE A 201 -6.20 -22.91 9.70
N VAL A 202 -7.12 -21.98 9.44
CA VAL A 202 -8.16 -22.12 8.41
C VAL A 202 -7.60 -21.61 7.09
N PRO A 203 -7.42 -22.47 6.06
CA PRO A 203 -6.92 -22.05 4.76
C PRO A 203 -7.88 -21.07 4.07
N VAL A 204 -7.31 -20.17 3.28
CA VAL A 204 -8.05 -19.22 2.43
C VAL A 204 -7.98 -19.71 0.98
N SER A 205 -9.11 -19.71 0.28
CA SER A 205 -9.12 -19.84 -1.19
C SER A 205 -9.02 -18.45 -1.79
N ALA A 206 -7.86 -18.13 -2.38
CA ALA A 206 -7.68 -16.82 -3.02
C ALA A 206 -8.63 -16.66 -4.22
N THR A 207 -8.90 -17.75 -4.93
CA THR A 207 -9.87 -17.79 -6.03
C THR A 207 -11.25 -17.35 -5.54
N THR A 208 -11.76 -18.00 -4.50
CA THR A 208 -13.10 -17.71 -3.95
C THR A 208 -13.21 -16.27 -3.43
N GLU A 209 -12.21 -15.79 -2.70
CA GLU A 209 -12.25 -14.43 -2.13
C GLU A 209 -12.18 -13.34 -3.23
N LEU A 210 -11.37 -13.54 -4.27
CA LEU A 210 -11.27 -12.59 -5.38
C LEU A 210 -12.51 -12.58 -6.27
N GLU A 211 -13.15 -13.74 -6.48
CA GLU A 211 -14.40 -13.85 -7.27
C GLU A 211 -15.61 -13.32 -6.51
N LYS A 212 -15.64 -13.47 -5.19
CA LYS A 212 -16.75 -13.03 -4.34
C LYS A 212 -16.94 -11.50 -4.38
N ASP A 213 -15.87 -10.75 -4.13
CA ASP A 213 -15.94 -9.28 -3.99
C ASP A 213 -14.60 -8.60 -4.28
N GLY A 214 -13.74 -9.21 -5.10
CA GLY A 214 -12.41 -8.67 -5.36
C GLY A 214 -11.46 -8.75 -4.16
N GLY A 215 -11.86 -9.37 -3.05
CA GLY A 215 -11.11 -9.47 -1.80
C GLY A 215 -11.48 -8.44 -0.74
N ILE A 216 -12.54 -7.63 -0.93
CA ILE A 216 -13.00 -6.62 0.03
C ILE A 216 -13.25 -7.24 1.41
N SER A 217 -14.00 -8.34 1.47
CA SER A 217 -14.32 -9.02 2.73
C SER A 217 -13.07 -9.49 3.49
N LEU A 218 -12.05 -9.97 2.76
CA LEU A 218 -10.84 -10.50 3.36
C LEU A 218 -9.90 -9.37 3.82
N LEU A 219 -9.63 -8.39 2.94
CA LEU A 219 -8.68 -7.31 3.19
C LEU A 219 -9.17 -6.33 4.25
N SER A 220 -10.49 -6.16 4.40
CA SER A 220 -11.07 -5.35 5.49
C SER A 220 -10.76 -5.90 6.89
N GLN A 221 -10.39 -7.17 7.01
CA GLN A 221 -9.99 -7.81 8.27
C GLN A 221 -8.49 -7.71 8.55
N CYS A 222 -7.70 -7.26 7.58
CA CYS A 222 -6.27 -7.07 7.70
C CYS A 222 -5.93 -5.67 8.27
N ASP A 223 -4.89 -5.62 9.09
CA ASP A 223 -4.33 -4.39 9.65
C ASP A 223 -3.20 -3.87 8.76
N ILE A 224 -3.60 -3.45 7.55
CA ILE A 224 -2.73 -2.99 6.46
C ILE A 224 -3.18 -1.62 5.98
N ASP A 225 -2.29 -0.85 5.34
CA ASP A 225 -2.59 0.51 4.87
C ASP A 225 -3.62 0.50 3.72
N PRO A 226 -4.84 1.04 3.92
CA PRO A 226 -5.86 1.13 2.88
C PRO A 226 -5.65 2.32 1.93
N THR A 227 -4.80 3.30 2.28
CA THR A 227 -4.58 4.50 1.45
C THR A 227 -3.70 4.23 0.23
N VAL A 228 -2.94 3.13 0.24
CA VAL A 228 -2.21 2.63 -0.94
C VAL A 228 -3.10 1.64 -1.66
N VAL A 229 -3.95 2.18 -2.53
CA VAL A 229 -5.02 1.41 -3.20
C VAL A 229 -4.47 0.42 -4.24
N PRO A 230 -5.20 -0.67 -4.51
CA PRO A 230 -4.91 -1.58 -5.61
C PRO A 230 -4.85 -0.87 -6.95
N VAL A 231 -4.02 -1.41 -7.83
CA VAL A 231 -3.88 -0.95 -9.21
C VAL A 231 -4.50 -1.98 -10.13
N THR A 232 -5.03 -1.53 -11.27
CA THR A 232 -5.84 -2.37 -12.15
C THR A 232 -5.20 -2.63 -13.50
N ASP A 233 -4.19 -1.83 -13.85
CA ASP A 233 -3.40 -1.98 -15.07
C ASP A 233 -2.25 -3.00 -14.91
N VAL A 234 -2.03 -3.53 -13.70
CA VAL A 234 -1.04 -4.56 -13.38
C VAL A 234 -1.66 -5.59 -12.43
N CYS A 235 -2.01 -6.77 -12.95
CA CYS A 235 -2.54 -7.89 -12.18
C CYS A 235 -1.41 -8.82 -11.72
N GLY A 236 -1.47 -9.32 -10.49
CA GLY A 236 -0.61 -10.38 -9.99
C GLY A 236 -0.87 -11.72 -10.69
N GLY A 237 -0.02 -12.71 -10.42
CA GLY A 237 -0.14 -14.05 -11.01
C GLY A 237 0.92 -14.38 -12.06
N SER A 238 1.32 -15.65 -12.07
CA SER A 238 2.24 -16.21 -13.06
C SER A 238 1.64 -16.19 -14.47
N LYS A 239 0.31 -16.36 -14.60
CA LYS A 239 -0.38 -16.36 -15.90
C LYS A 239 -0.31 -15.00 -16.57
N PHE A 240 -0.59 -13.93 -15.81
CA PHE A 240 -0.50 -12.56 -16.33
C PHE A 240 0.95 -12.17 -16.63
N ALA A 241 1.90 -12.54 -15.75
CA ALA A 241 3.34 -12.32 -15.98
C ALA A 241 3.81 -12.95 -17.30
N ASN A 242 3.43 -14.21 -17.56
CA ASN A 242 3.78 -14.93 -18.77
C ASN A 242 3.11 -14.33 -20.02
N LEU A 243 1.86 -13.88 -19.93
CA LEU A 243 1.21 -13.15 -21.02
C LEU A 243 1.95 -11.84 -21.35
N ARG A 244 2.27 -11.04 -20.33
CA ARG A 244 3.03 -9.80 -20.50
C ARG A 244 4.39 -10.04 -21.15
N TRP A 245 5.12 -11.06 -20.67
CA TRP A 245 6.41 -11.42 -21.23
C TRP A 245 6.32 -11.86 -22.70
N ARG A 246 5.38 -12.75 -23.04
CA ARG A 246 5.19 -13.20 -24.44
C ARG A 246 4.88 -12.05 -25.39
N ASN A 247 4.00 -11.13 -24.99
CA ASN A 247 3.67 -9.95 -25.79
C ASN A 247 4.91 -9.05 -25.97
N TYR A 248 5.69 -8.83 -24.92
CA TYR A 248 6.90 -8.02 -25.00
C TYR A 248 7.99 -8.65 -25.87
N VAL A 249 8.17 -9.97 -25.79
CA VAL A 249 9.05 -10.74 -26.68
C VAL A 249 8.64 -10.57 -28.14
N GLY A 250 7.33 -10.63 -28.41
CA GLY A 250 6.77 -10.45 -29.74
C GLY A 250 7.08 -9.07 -30.33
N ASP A 251 6.83 -8.01 -29.56
CA ASP A 251 6.66 -6.67 -30.11
C ASP A 251 7.70 -5.64 -29.62
N GLY A 252 8.30 -5.82 -28.45
CA GLY A 252 9.13 -4.79 -27.78
C GLY A 252 10.62 -5.11 -27.64
N LEU A 253 10.97 -6.38 -27.38
CA LEU A 253 12.35 -6.78 -27.00
C LEU A 253 13.40 -6.39 -28.04
N ARG A 254 13.11 -6.58 -29.34
CA ARG A 254 14.04 -6.28 -30.44
C ARG A 254 14.43 -4.79 -30.49
N SER A 255 13.50 -3.89 -30.13
CA SER A 255 13.71 -2.45 -30.10
C SER A 255 14.21 -1.89 -28.78
N TYR A 256 14.34 -2.71 -27.73
CA TYR A 256 14.67 -2.28 -26.37
C TYR A 256 15.88 -1.34 -26.29
N HIS A 257 16.95 -1.66 -27.03
CA HIS A 257 18.17 -0.85 -27.07
C HIS A 257 17.95 0.61 -27.52
N ARG A 258 16.86 0.90 -28.25
CA ARG A 258 16.47 2.25 -28.69
C ARG A 258 15.42 2.87 -27.78
N THR A 259 14.46 2.07 -27.30
CA THR A 259 13.25 2.57 -26.63
C THR A 259 13.36 2.68 -25.12
N ARG A 260 14.26 1.93 -24.47
CA ARG A 260 14.31 1.78 -23.00
C ARG A 260 14.46 3.07 -22.16
N ASN A 261 14.85 4.17 -22.78
CA ASN A 261 15.05 5.45 -22.10
C ASN A 261 13.89 6.43 -22.34
N ASP A 262 12.96 6.12 -23.25
CA ASP A 262 11.80 6.96 -23.51
C ASP A 262 10.68 6.60 -22.54
N ALA A 263 10.57 7.38 -21.45
CA ALA A 263 9.56 7.15 -20.42
C ALA A 263 8.12 7.47 -20.89
N SER A 264 7.96 8.19 -22.00
CA SER A 264 6.64 8.42 -22.60
C SER A 264 6.12 7.16 -23.32
N ASN A 265 7.00 6.21 -23.65
CA ASN A 265 6.65 4.94 -24.27
C ASN A 265 6.68 3.78 -23.25
N ARG A 266 5.55 3.54 -22.57
CA ARG A 266 5.38 2.45 -21.60
C ARG A 266 5.73 1.06 -22.16
N GLU A 267 5.43 0.81 -23.44
CA GLU A 267 5.71 -0.45 -24.13
C GLU A 267 7.16 -0.58 -24.62
N GLY A 268 7.96 0.47 -24.43
CA GLY A 268 9.39 0.47 -24.74
C GLY A 268 10.23 -0.44 -23.83
N VAL A 269 9.65 -0.94 -22.73
CA VAL A 269 10.26 -1.80 -21.71
C VAL A 269 9.34 -2.97 -21.35
N SER A 270 9.89 -4.04 -20.75
CA SER A 270 9.12 -5.25 -20.42
C SER A 270 8.02 -5.00 -19.39
N GLY A 271 8.27 -4.09 -18.44
CA GLY A 271 7.38 -3.87 -17.29
C GLY A 271 7.33 -5.04 -16.32
N LEU A 272 8.28 -5.99 -16.40
CA LEU A 272 8.21 -7.26 -15.65
C LEU A 272 8.60 -7.18 -14.17
N SER A 273 9.08 -6.03 -13.68
CA SER A 273 9.63 -5.93 -12.33
C SER A 273 8.66 -6.32 -11.20
N PRO A 274 7.34 -6.03 -11.25
CA PRO A 274 6.40 -6.50 -10.21
C PRO A 274 6.37 -8.03 -10.06
N TRP A 275 6.34 -8.76 -11.19
CA TRP A 275 6.29 -10.23 -11.17
C TRP A 275 7.64 -10.88 -10.88
N LEU A 276 8.75 -10.24 -11.28
CA LEU A 276 10.09 -10.71 -10.92
C LEU A 276 10.37 -10.54 -9.44
N HIS A 277 9.89 -9.45 -8.83
CA HIS A 277 10.00 -9.17 -7.40
C HIS A 277 9.34 -10.26 -6.56
N TYR A 278 8.07 -10.56 -6.84
CA TYR A 278 7.31 -11.63 -6.17
C TYR A 278 7.48 -13.02 -6.82
N GLY A 279 8.50 -13.20 -7.66
CA GLY A 279 8.88 -14.49 -8.23
C GLY A 279 7.74 -15.23 -8.95
N MET A 280 6.76 -14.49 -9.48
CA MET A 280 5.63 -15.00 -10.27
C MET A 280 6.07 -15.41 -11.68
N ILE A 281 7.23 -14.93 -12.14
CA ILE A 281 7.91 -15.40 -13.34
C ILE A 281 9.39 -15.67 -13.04
N ALA A 282 9.92 -16.77 -13.58
CA ALA A 282 11.31 -17.15 -13.35
C ALA A 282 12.27 -16.25 -14.13
N ALA A 283 13.30 -15.73 -13.46
CA ALA A 283 14.37 -14.99 -14.14
C ALA A 283 15.13 -15.88 -15.13
N THR A 284 15.29 -17.18 -14.84
CA THR A 284 15.89 -18.19 -15.73
C THR A 284 15.14 -18.29 -17.05
N LYS A 285 13.80 -18.35 -17.00
CA LYS A 285 12.93 -18.34 -18.19
C LYS A 285 13.12 -17.10 -19.04
N VAL A 286 12.98 -15.93 -18.41
CA VAL A 286 13.08 -14.62 -19.09
C VAL A 286 14.45 -14.44 -19.74
N VAL A 287 15.52 -14.80 -19.05
CA VAL A 287 16.89 -14.73 -19.56
C VAL A 287 17.13 -15.71 -20.70
N ARG A 288 16.70 -16.98 -20.55
CA ARG A 288 16.86 -18.02 -21.58
C ARG A 288 16.17 -17.61 -22.87
N GLU A 289 14.90 -17.21 -22.80
CA GLU A 289 14.13 -16.82 -23.99
C GLU A 289 14.70 -15.55 -24.65
N ALA A 290 15.22 -14.59 -23.87
CA ALA A 290 15.90 -13.43 -24.45
C ALA A 290 17.22 -13.81 -25.14
N ASP A 291 18.00 -14.71 -24.55
CA ASP A 291 19.26 -15.21 -25.14
C ASP A 291 19.01 -15.96 -26.45
N GLU A 292 17.96 -16.78 -26.51
CA GLU A 292 17.52 -17.50 -27.72
C GLU A 292 17.11 -16.54 -28.86
N ILE A 293 16.44 -15.43 -28.55
CA ILE A 293 16.02 -14.44 -29.56
C ILE A 293 17.22 -13.68 -30.14
N GLY A 294 18.17 -13.30 -29.29
CA GLY A 294 19.39 -12.59 -29.67
C GLY A 294 19.19 -11.19 -30.27
N GLY A 295 20.29 -10.61 -30.75
CA GLY A 295 20.33 -9.28 -31.36
C GLY A 295 20.40 -8.12 -30.34
N LYS A 296 20.66 -6.90 -30.86
CA LYS A 296 20.99 -5.72 -30.04
C LYS A 296 19.98 -5.41 -28.92
N GLY A 297 18.69 -5.61 -29.19
CA GLY A 297 17.62 -5.42 -28.21
C GLY A 297 17.72 -6.39 -27.04
N ALA A 298 17.79 -7.69 -27.35
CA ALA A 298 17.91 -8.74 -26.34
C ALA A 298 19.24 -8.68 -25.59
N GLU A 299 20.36 -8.44 -26.26
CA GLU A 299 21.67 -8.26 -25.63
C GLU A 299 21.64 -7.12 -24.60
N LYS A 300 21.02 -5.99 -24.96
CA LYS A 300 20.90 -4.85 -24.04
C LYS A 300 19.96 -5.14 -22.87
N PHE A 301 18.90 -5.91 -23.10
CA PHE A 301 17.99 -6.36 -22.05
C PHE A 301 18.67 -7.34 -21.08
N LEU A 302 19.48 -8.26 -21.61
CA LEU A 302 20.29 -9.19 -20.81
C LEU A 302 21.33 -8.47 -19.95
N ASP A 303 21.93 -7.37 -20.40
CA ASP A 303 22.76 -6.54 -19.50
C ASP A 303 21.93 -6.03 -18.30
N GLU A 304 20.68 -5.60 -18.47
CA GLU A 304 19.85 -5.17 -17.34
C GLU A 304 19.49 -6.32 -16.40
N MET A 305 19.18 -7.50 -16.95
CA MET A 305 18.80 -8.69 -16.16
C MET A 305 19.97 -9.38 -15.46
N LEU A 306 21.13 -9.50 -16.11
CA LEU A 306 22.27 -10.32 -15.67
C LEU A 306 23.39 -9.50 -15.03
N LEU A 307 23.51 -8.21 -15.37
CA LEU A 307 24.50 -7.33 -14.74
C LEU A 307 23.85 -6.51 -13.63
N PHE A 308 22.92 -5.61 -13.96
CA PHE A 308 22.41 -4.66 -12.98
C PHE A 308 21.54 -5.33 -11.93
N ARG A 309 20.62 -6.20 -12.36
CA ARG A 309 19.75 -6.92 -11.43
C ARG A 309 20.51 -7.90 -10.54
N GLU A 310 21.34 -8.77 -11.10
CA GLU A 310 22.06 -9.75 -10.28
C GLU A 310 23.08 -9.10 -9.35
N GLN A 311 23.77 -8.04 -9.78
CA GLN A 311 24.68 -7.30 -8.90
C GLN A 311 23.95 -6.78 -7.66
N ALA A 312 22.71 -6.31 -7.78
CA ALA A 312 21.91 -5.84 -6.65
C ALA A 312 21.60 -6.97 -5.65
N TYR A 313 21.19 -8.16 -6.13
CA TYR A 313 20.96 -9.32 -5.27
C TYR A 313 22.25 -9.79 -4.57
N HIS A 314 23.36 -9.89 -5.30
CA HIS A 314 24.64 -10.28 -4.70
C HIS A 314 25.20 -9.23 -3.73
N HIS A 315 24.95 -7.94 -3.97
CA HIS A 315 25.30 -6.87 -3.06
C HIS A 315 24.51 -6.96 -1.75
N CYS A 316 23.19 -7.10 -1.83
CA CYS A 316 22.35 -7.22 -0.64
C CYS A 316 22.66 -8.49 0.16
N HIS A 317 22.93 -9.61 -0.53
CA HIS A 317 23.34 -10.84 0.12
C HIS A 317 24.68 -10.74 0.87
N ALA A 318 25.60 -9.89 0.39
CA ALA A 318 26.93 -9.76 0.97
C ALA A 318 26.99 -8.77 2.16
N LEU A 319 25.91 -8.07 2.46
CA LEU A 319 25.84 -7.03 3.50
C LEU A 319 24.78 -7.37 4.53
N GLU A 320 25.01 -7.00 5.79
CA GLU A 320 24.02 -7.16 6.86
C GLU A 320 22.89 -6.11 6.74
N SER A 321 23.25 -4.85 6.46
CA SER A 321 22.30 -3.74 6.31
C SER A 321 22.46 -3.06 4.94
N PRO A 322 22.01 -3.68 3.84
CA PRO A 322 22.25 -3.15 2.49
C PRO A 322 21.53 -1.85 2.15
N GLY A 323 20.52 -1.46 2.94
CA GLY A 323 19.77 -0.20 2.78
C GLY A 323 20.34 0.99 3.54
N ASP A 324 21.35 0.80 4.38
CA ASP A 324 21.86 1.84 5.27
C ASP A 324 22.79 2.83 4.54
N TRP A 325 22.89 4.06 5.07
CA TRP A 325 23.81 5.07 4.56
C TRP A 325 25.28 4.60 4.56
N SER A 326 25.63 3.73 5.51
CA SER A 326 26.96 3.12 5.62
C SER A 326 27.32 2.23 4.43
N ALA A 327 26.34 1.73 3.67
CA ALA A 327 26.58 0.93 2.47
C ALA A 327 27.06 1.77 1.26
N LEU A 328 26.95 3.10 1.33
CA LEU A 328 27.51 3.99 0.30
C LEU A 328 29.04 4.00 0.34
N PRO A 329 29.70 4.07 -0.83
CA PRO A 329 31.15 4.17 -0.89
C PRO A 329 31.63 5.45 -0.20
N GLU A 330 32.81 5.39 0.42
CA GLU A 330 33.37 6.48 1.21
C GLU A 330 33.42 7.81 0.46
N TRP A 331 33.83 7.80 -0.81
CA TRP A 331 33.88 9.01 -1.65
C TRP A 331 32.52 9.71 -1.75
N ALA A 332 31.42 8.95 -1.79
CA ALA A 332 30.07 9.50 -1.90
C ALA A 332 29.65 10.11 -0.57
N ARG A 333 29.92 9.43 0.55
CA ARG A 333 29.62 9.96 1.90
C ARG A 333 30.37 11.25 2.18
N ILE A 334 31.67 11.32 1.88
CA ILE A 334 32.47 12.54 1.99
C ILE A 334 31.86 13.64 1.10
N SER A 335 31.56 13.30 -0.16
CA SER A 335 30.99 14.28 -1.08
C SER A 335 29.63 14.82 -0.68
N TRP A 336 28.80 14.05 0.02
CA TRP A 336 27.52 14.50 0.56
C TRP A 336 27.69 15.33 1.84
N ALA A 337 28.74 15.10 2.62
CA ALA A 337 29.07 15.92 3.78
C ALA A 337 29.58 17.31 3.37
N ASP A 338 30.32 17.39 2.26
CA ASP A 338 30.93 18.63 1.75
C ASP A 338 29.98 19.48 0.88
N ARG A 339 28.71 19.08 0.71
CA ARG A 339 27.77 19.82 -0.16
C ARG A 339 27.32 21.14 0.47
N ILE A 340 26.85 22.06 -0.37
CA ILE A 340 26.15 23.25 0.09
C ILE A 340 24.72 22.87 0.49
N ASP A 341 24.24 23.45 1.58
CA ASP A 341 22.88 23.34 2.08
C ASP A 341 21.83 23.64 1.00
N VAL A 342 20.66 23.00 1.09
CA VAL A 342 19.57 23.22 0.13
C VAL A 342 18.80 24.49 0.51
N PRO A 343 18.45 25.35 -0.46
CA PRO A 343 17.82 26.65 -0.16
C PRO A 343 16.35 26.53 0.23
N LEU A 344 15.67 25.45 -0.15
CA LEU A 344 14.24 25.23 0.10
C LEU A 344 14.02 23.80 0.61
N THR A 345 13.42 23.67 1.78
CA THR A 345 12.99 22.38 2.33
C THR A 345 11.51 22.12 2.07
N LYS A 346 11.15 20.85 1.84
CA LYS A 346 9.77 20.39 1.65
C LYS A 346 9.41 19.38 2.72
N ALA A 347 8.15 19.39 3.16
CA ALA A 347 7.64 18.36 4.06
C ALA A 347 7.55 17.01 3.33
N GLU A 348 7.64 15.89 4.07
CA GLU A 348 7.49 14.55 3.49
C GLU A 348 6.12 14.37 2.81
N SER A 349 5.05 15.00 3.35
CA SER A 349 3.72 14.99 2.75
C SER A 349 3.64 15.75 1.41
N GLU A 350 4.41 16.83 1.23
CA GLU A 350 4.53 17.52 -0.06
C GLU A 350 5.28 16.65 -1.08
N LEU A 351 6.34 15.95 -0.64
CA LEU A 351 7.05 14.98 -1.48
C LEU A 351 6.13 13.81 -1.86
N GLU A 352 5.38 13.24 -0.91
CA GLU A 352 4.52 12.09 -1.15
C GLU A 352 3.38 12.40 -2.13
N SER A 353 2.79 13.60 -2.03
CA SER A 353 1.70 14.06 -2.89
C SER A 353 2.15 14.61 -4.25
N GLY A 354 3.47 14.76 -4.47
CA GLY A 354 3.99 15.35 -5.70
C GLY A 354 3.68 16.85 -5.81
N ALA A 355 3.93 17.60 -4.73
CA ALA A 355 3.66 19.03 -4.63
C ALA A 355 4.94 19.88 -4.48
N THR A 356 6.03 19.47 -5.13
CA THR A 356 7.33 20.16 -5.04
C THR A 356 7.39 21.42 -5.90
N GLY A 357 6.58 21.47 -6.97
CA GLY A 357 6.63 22.49 -8.01
C GLY A 357 7.48 22.08 -9.23
N ASP A 358 8.16 20.93 -9.19
CA ASP A 358 8.92 20.38 -10.31
C ASP A 358 8.04 19.43 -11.13
N LEU A 359 7.68 19.84 -12.35
CA LEU A 359 6.73 19.11 -13.19
C LEU A 359 7.09 17.63 -13.41
N LEU A 360 8.35 17.31 -13.71
CA LEU A 360 8.74 15.92 -13.98
C LEU A 360 8.80 15.10 -12.69
N TRP A 361 9.32 15.67 -11.61
CA TRP A 361 9.40 14.98 -10.33
C TRP A 361 8.01 14.72 -9.74
N ASP A 362 7.16 15.74 -9.72
CA ASP A 362 5.79 15.68 -9.21
C ASP A 362 4.97 14.67 -10.01
N SER A 363 5.03 14.72 -11.35
CA SER A 363 4.30 13.77 -12.19
C SER A 363 4.80 12.34 -12.06
N ALA A 364 6.11 12.12 -11.85
CA ALA A 364 6.66 10.79 -11.56
C ALA A 364 6.13 10.24 -10.24
N GLN A 365 6.12 11.06 -9.19
CA GLN A 365 5.59 10.67 -7.88
C GLN A 365 4.09 10.36 -7.96
N ILE A 366 3.30 11.24 -8.59
CA ILE A 366 1.86 11.03 -8.80
C ILE A 366 1.62 9.71 -9.55
N GLY A 367 2.38 9.46 -10.63
CA GLY A 367 2.30 8.21 -11.38
C GLY A 367 2.61 6.97 -10.53
N LEU A 368 3.62 7.04 -9.65
CA LEU A 368 3.95 5.95 -8.74
C LEU A 368 2.82 5.71 -7.72
N VAL A 369 2.24 6.77 -7.17
CA VAL A 369 1.08 6.69 -6.27
C VAL A 369 -0.11 6.06 -6.98
N ARG A 370 -0.36 6.36 -8.27
CA ARG A 370 -1.55 5.85 -8.98
C ARG A 370 -1.40 4.48 -9.61
N HIS A 371 -0.22 4.14 -10.12
CA HIS A 371 0.00 2.94 -10.95
C HIS A 371 0.93 1.92 -10.31
N GLY A 372 1.57 2.26 -9.19
CA GLY A 372 2.46 1.34 -8.47
C GLY A 372 3.71 0.93 -9.25
N VAL A 373 4.00 1.61 -10.36
CA VAL A 373 5.19 1.39 -11.19
C VAL A 373 5.74 2.74 -11.65
N MET A 374 7.06 2.84 -11.76
CA MET A 374 7.74 4.03 -12.27
C MET A 374 8.77 3.62 -13.32
N HIS A 375 8.76 4.28 -14.48
CA HIS A 375 9.72 4.01 -15.54
C HIS A 375 11.16 4.26 -15.06
N ASN A 376 12.06 3.28 -15.20
CA ASN A 376 13.40 3.31 -14.60
C ASN A 376 14.21 4.57 -14.96
N ASN A 377 14.13 5.05 -16.22
CA ASN A 377 14.85 6.26 -16.60
C ASN A 377 14.41 7.49 -15.80
N VAL A 378 13.12 7.58 -15.46
CA VAL A 378 12.58 8.63 -14.59
C VAL A 378 12.84 8.33 -13.12
N ARG A 379 12.79 7.07 -12.67
CA ARG A 379 13.15 6.65 -11.29
C ARG A 379 14.54 7.14 -10.88
N MET A 380 15.51 7.10 -11.79
CA MET A 380 16.85 7.66 -11.58
C MET A 380 16.87 9.19 -11.38
N THR A 381 16.00 9.93 -12.08
CA THR A 381 15.87 11.38 -11.92
C THR A 381 15.08 11.72 -10.66
N TRP A 382 13.98 10.99 -10.41
CA TRP A 382 13.14 11.12 -9.22
C TRP A 382 13.94 10.86 -7.93
N GLY A 383 14.68 9.75 -7.85
CA GLY A 383 15.43 9.39 -6.65
C GLY A 383 16.59 10.35 -6.35
N LYS A 384 17.19 10.95 -7.39
CA LYS A 384 18.18 12.03 -7.21
C LYS A 384 17.54 13.36 -6.81
N GLY A 385 16.33 13.62 -7.31
CA GLY A 385 15.61 14.87 -7.09
C GLY A 385 15.25 15.12 -5.63
N ALA A 386 14.92 14.07 -4.87
CA ALA A 386 14.55 14.18 -3.46
C ALA A 386 15.59 14.92 -2.60
N ALA A 387 16.88 14.77 -2.93
CA ALA A 387 17.97 15.42 -2.21
C ALA A 387 18.03 16.96 -2.39
N ARG A 388 17.22 17.54 -3.30
CA ARG A 388 17.09 18.99 -3.52
C ARG A 388 16.21 19.67 -2.48
N TRP A 389 15.34 18.93 -1.80
CA TRP A 389 14.35 19.48 -0.87
C TRP A 389 14.49 18.97 0.56
N ILE A 390 15.49 18.13 0.83
CA ILE A 390 15.75 17.56 2.15
C ILE A 390 17.19 17.90 2.55
N GLN A 391 17.29 18.57 3.71
CA GLN A 391 18.55 19.10 4.23
C GLN A 391 19.57 18.01 4.54
N ASN A 392 19.16 16.98 5.26
CA ASN A 392 20.02 15.84 5.58
C ASN A 392 19.96 14.78 4.46
N PRO A 393 21.07 14.49 3.76
CA PRO A 393 21.04 13.62 2.58
C PRO A 393 20.71 12.15 2.92
N GLU A 394 21.10 11.69 4.11
CA GLU A 394 20.69 10.38 4.62
C GLU A 394 19.18 10.29 4.82
N SER A 395 18.56 11.34 5.35
CA SER A 395 17.10 11.44 5.46
C SER A 395 16.44 11.51 4.09
N ALA A 396 17.03 12.22 3.12
CA ALA A 396 16.56 12.23 1.74
C ALA A 396 16.56 10.81 1.13
N MET A 397 17.62 10.04 1.37
CA MET A 397 17.73 8.65 0.92
C MET A 397 16.68 7.76 1.60
N ARG A 398 16.51 7.87 2.92
CA ARG A 398 15.49 7.11 3.67
C ARG A 398 14.06 7.43 3.21
N ILE A 399 13.73 8.71 3.00
CA ILE A 399 12.41 9.11 2.47
C ILE A 399 12.22 8.57 1.06
N THR A 400 13.24 8.65 0.20
CA THR A 400 13.19 8.09 -1.16
C THR A 400 12.92 6.57 -1.13
N GLN A 401 13.62 5.83 -0.26
CA GLN A 401 13.40 4.39 -0.09
C GLN A 401 11.99 4.09 0.45
N SER A 402 11.52 4.85 1.46
CA SER A 402 10.18 4.71 2.03
C SER A 402 9.08 4.93 0.99
N LEU A 403 9.16 5.99 0.18
CA LEU A 403 8.20 6.26 -0.90
C LEU A 403 8.23 5.15 -1.96
N ASN A 404 9.43 4.68 -2.30
CA ASN A 404 9.60 3.58 -3.24
C ASN A 404 8.91 2.29 -2.74
N ASP A 405 9.19 1.91 -1.50
CA ASP A 405 8.73 0.64 -0.91
C ASP A 405 7.26 0.65 -0.57
N ARG A 406 6.72 1.83 -0.26
CA ARG A 406 5.28 2.02 -0.01
C ARG A 406 4.46 1.83 -1.28
N TYR A 407 4.85 2.47 -2.37
CA TYR A 407 4.00 2.55 -3.56
C TYR A 407 4.37 1.58 -4.67
N ALA A 408 5.65 1.26 -4.87
CA ALA A 408 6.08 0.44 -5.99
C ALA A 408 5.79 -1.04 -5.74
N LEU A 409 5.12 -1.70 -6.69
CA LEU A 409 4.93 -3.16 -6.67
C LEU A 409 6.26 -3.92 -6.78
N ASP A 410 7.35 -3.25 -7.18
CA ASP A 410 8.71 -3.79 -7.23
C ASP A 410 9.65 -3.17 -6.16
N GLY A 411 9.07 -2.56 -5.11
CA GLY A 411 9.80 -2.05 -3.94
C GLY A 411 10.07 -3.14 -2.90
N ARG A 412 10.88 -2.85 -1.88
CA ARG A 412 11.41 -3.83 -0.88
C ARG A 412 12.16 -4.97 -1.54
N ASP A 413 12.87 -4.63 -2.60
CA ASP A 413 13.64 -5.55 -3.42
C ASP A 413 15.11 -5.13 -3.44
N PRO A 414 16.07 -6.07 -3.50
CA PRO A 414 17.49 -5.73 -3.69
C PRO A 414 17.73 -4.72 -4.82
N ASN A 415 16.98 -4.82 -5.93
CA ASN A 415 17.06 -3.89 -7.05
C ASN A 415 16.62 -2.48 -6.68
N SER A 416 15.56 -2.36 -5.88
CA SER A 416 15.06 -1.07 -5.43
C SER A 416 16.04 -0.40 -4.47
N ILE A 417 16.58 -1.15 -3.50
CA ILE A 417 17.60 -0.67 -2.55
C ILE A 417 18.84 -0.19 -3.30
N ALA A 418 19.43 -1.05 -4.13
CA ALA A 418 20.59 -0.67 -4.92
C ALA A 418 20.31 0.50 -5.88
N GLY A 419 19.09 0.59 -6.42
CA GLY A 419 18.67 1.69 -7.30
C GLY A 419 18.57 3.04 -6.57
N VAL A 420 18.01 3.05 -5.36
CA VAL A 420 17.98 4.24 -4.49
C VAL A 420 19.40 4.61 -4.09
N LEU A 421 20.21 3.67 -3.58
CA LEU A 421 21.59 3.94 -3.20
C LEU A 421 22.46 4.41 -4.39
N TRP A 422 22.18 3.94 -5.61
CA TRP A 422 22.83 4.45 -6.83
C TRP A 422 22.53 5.93 -7.06
N CYS A 423 21.32 6.39 -6.72
CA CYS A 423 20.99 7.81 -6.78
C CYS A 423 21.90 8.64 -5.86
N PHE A 424 22.41 8.05 -4.79
CA PHE A 424 23.32 8.65 -3.81
C PHE A 424 24.80 8.27 -3.98
N GLY A 425 25.17 7.44 -4.97
CA GLY A 425 26.57 7.20 -5.37
C GLY A 425 27.02 5.74 -5.41
N LEU A 426 26.20 4.77 -4.97
CA LEU A 426 26.54 3.35 -5.08
C LEU A 426 26.76 2.94 -6.54
N PHE A 427 27.76 2.09 -6.79
CA PHE A 427 28.13 1.56 -8.11
C PHE A 427 28.59 2.56 -9.19
N ASP A 428 28.66 3.85 -8.86
CA ASP A 428 29.14 4.89 -9.77
C ASP A 428 30.54 5.39 -9.37
N ARG A 429 31.03 6.38 -10.11
CA ARG A 429 32.27 7.12 -9.84
C ARG A 429 31.95 8.56 -9.42
N PRO A 430 32.91 9.29 -8.80
CA PRO A 430 32.78 10.74 -8.63
C PRO A 430 32.79 11.49 -9.98
N PHE A 431 32.10 12.63 -10.01
CA PHE A 431 32.00 13.54 -11.14
C PHE A 431 32.49 14.95 -10.76
N ASP A 432 33.30 15.53 -11.64
CA ASP A 432 33.83 16.90 -11.49
C ASP A 432 33.38 17.81 -12.64
N PRO A 433 33.18 19.13 -12.36
CA PRO A 433 33.22 19.74 -11.02
C PRO A 433 32.05 19.29 -10.13
N PRO A 434 32.14 19.41 -8.79
CA PRO A 434 31.04 19.09 -7.88
C PRO A 434 29.82 20.00 -8.14
N SER A 435 28.63 19.44 -7.93
CA SER A 435 27.36 20.16 -7.91
C SER A 435 27.15 20.80 -6.55
N ASP A 436 26.54 21.98 -6.52
CA ASP A 436 26.28 22.73 -5.28
C ASP A 436 25.55 21.88 -4.22
N HIS A 437 24.43 21.23 -4.61
CA HIS A 437 23.57 20.49 -3.67
C HIS A 437 23.74 18.95 -3.70
N MET A 438 24.55 18.42 -4.61
CA MET A 438 24.76 16.95 -4.75
C MET A 438 26.22 16.54 -4.66
N GLY A 439 27.14 17.49 -4.51
CA GLY A 439 28.57 17.25 -4.60
C GLY A 439 28.95 16.55 -5.91
N ARG A 440 29.83 15.56 -5.82
CA ARG A 440 30.39 14.76 -6.94
C ARG A 440 29.49 13.60 -7.36
N VAL A 441 28.27 13.49 -6.85
CA VAL A 441 27.31 12.51 -7.34
C VAL A 441 26.84 12.90 -8.74
N ARG A 442 26.62 11.90 -9.62
CA ARG A 442 26.14 12.13 -10.99
C ARG A 442 24.88 13.00 -11.00
N ARG A 443 24.97 14.15 -11.69
CA ARG A 443 23.86 15.09 -11.88
C ARG A 443 22.82 14.55 -12.86
N ARG A 444 21.54 14.82 -12.59
CA ARG A 444 20.42 14.61 -13.51
C ARG A 444 19.39 15.72 -13.33
N SER A 445 19.44 16.77 -14.15
CA SER A 445 18.41 17.83 -14.17
C SER A 445 17.07 17.24 -14.60
N THR A 446 16.00 17.64 -13.91
CA THR A 446 14.62 17.30 -14.23
C THR A 446 14.19 18.00 -15.51
N GLU A 447 14.56 19.28 -15.67
CA GLU A 447 14.26 20.10 -16.84
C GLU A 447 14.87 19.51 -18.13
N ALA A 448 16.16 19.15 -18.08
CA ALA A 448 16.85 18.53 -19.20
C ALA A 448 16.39 17.09 -19.49
N HIS A 449 15.74 16.44 -18.52
CA HIS A 449 15.13 15.14 -18.75
C HIS A 449 13.74 15.30 -19.40
N ALA A 450 12.91 16.21 -18.89
CA ALA A 450 11.61 16.53 -19.48
C ALA A 450 11.72 16.99 -20.93
N SER A 451 12.74 17.78 -21.29
CA SER A 451 12.93 18.25 -22.68
C SER A 451 13.24 17.14 -23.70
N ARG A 452 13.57 15.92 -23.23
CA ARG A 452 13.84 14.75 -24.08
C ARG A 452 12.67 13.76 -24.15
N LEU A 453 11.57 14.06 -23.45
CA LEU A 453 10.38 13.23 -23.39
C LEU A 453 9.24 13.92 -24.14
N ASP A 454 8.35 13.11 -24.73
CA ASP A 454 7.01 13.59 -25.03
C ASP A 454 6.26 13.75 -23.71
N MET A 455 6.30 14.96 -23.16
CA MET A 455 5.67 15.27 -21.88
C MET A 455 4.15 15.18 -21.95
N GLY A 456 3.52 15.38 -23.10
CA GLY A 456 2.07 15.21 -23.26
C GLY A 456 1.69 13.75 -23.02
N ARG A 457 2.30 12.85 -23.81
CA ARG A 457 2.08 11.41 -23.67
C ARG A 457 2.47 10.86 -22.30
N TYR A 458 3.57 11.37 -21.71
CA TYR A 458 3.98 10.96 -20.37
C TYR A 458 2.95 11.37 -19.30
N LEU A 459 2.48 12.63 -19.35
CA LEU A 459 1.48 13.15 -18.41
C LEU A 459 0.13 12.44 -18.56
N ASP A 460 -0.30 12.13 -19.79
CA ASP A 460 -1.53 11.38 -20.05
C ASP A 460 -1.54 10.02 -19.33
N TRP A 461 -0.38 9.36 -19.27
CA TRP A 461 -0.25 8.13 -18.50
C TRP A 461 -0.23 8.39 -16.99
N VAL A 462 0.76 9.14 -16.49
CA VAL A 462 0.99 9.23 -15.02
C VAL A 462 -0.09 10.01 -14.28
N LYS A 463 -0.86 10.86 -14.97
CA LYS A 463 -2.02 11.56 -14.43
C LYS A 463 -3.35 10.90 -14.81
N SER A 464 -3.34 9.72 -15.42
CA SER A 464 -4.57 8.94 -15.58
C SER A 464 -5.10 8.46 -14.22
N PRO A 465 -6.41 8.18 -14.09
CA PRO A 465 -6.97 7.64 -12.85
C PRO A 465 -6.47 6.21 -12.56
N SER A 466 -6.30 5.84 -11.28
CA SER A 466 -5.73 4.55 -10.85
C SER A 466 -6.57 3.30 -11.18
N ASN A 467 -7.89 3.44 -11.38
CA ASN A 467 -8.80 2.32 -11.68
C ASN A 467 -9.08 2.13 -13.19
N GLY A 468 -8.18 2.58 -14.07
CA GLY A 468 -8.34 2.45 -15.53
C GLY A 468 -9.46 3.32 -16.15
N GLY A 469 -10.18 4.09 -15.33
CA GLY A 469 -11.26 4.98 -15.76
C GLY A 469 -11.57 6.07 -14.73
N LEU A 470 -12.10 7.20 -15.22
CA LEU A 470 -12.48 8.32 -14.36
C LEU A 470 -13.79 8.03 -13.64
N MET A 471 -13.73 7.85 -12.32
CA MET A 471 -14.90 7.93 -11.46
C MET A 471 -15.29 9.39 -11.21
N ASP A 472 -16.59 9.65 -11.28
CA ASP A 472 -17.23 10.88 -10.80
C ASP A 472 -17.99 10.55 -9.52
N VAL A 473 -17.49 11.03 -8.39
CA VAL A 473 -17.93 10.65 -7.05
C VAL A 473 -18.53 11.85 -6.33
N GLY A 474 -19.81 11.75 -5.97
CA GLY A 474 -20.46 12.70 -5.07
C GLY A 474 -20.28 12.26 -3.61
N ILE A 475 -19.81 13.15 -2.74
CA ILE A 475 -19.64 12.87 -1.31
C ILE A 475 -20.59 13.75 -0.50
N VAL A 476 -21.47 13.10 0.28
CA VAL A 476 -22.44 13.78 1.15
C VAL A 476 -21.90 13.81 2.57
N GLY A 477 -21.60 15.01 3.06
CA GLY A 477 -20.94 15.27 4.34
C GLY A 477 -19.47 15.62 4.16
N SER A 478 -19.07 16.84 4.53
CA SER A 478 -17.67 17.32 4.49
C SER A 478 -17.03 17.30 5.88
N GLY A 479 -17.36 16.30 6.69
CA GLY A 479 -16.63 16.01 7.93
C GLY A 479 -15.26 15.37 7.65
N ILE A 480 -14.63 14.84 8.70
CA ILE A 480 -13.28 14.22 8.62
C ILE A 480 -13.24 13.10 7.56
N SER A 481 -14.18 12.15 7.63
CA SER A 481 -14.23 11.00 6.73
C SER A 481 -14.49 11.42 5.28
N GLY A 482 -15.44 12.34 5.06
CA GLY A 482 -15.79 12.82 3.73
C GLY A 482 -14.66 13.61 3.06
N MET A 483 -14.00 14.51 3.79
CA MET A 483 -12.84 15.25 3.26
C MET A 483 -11.64 14.34 3.01
N PHE A 484 -11.35 13.40 3.92
CA PHE A 484 -10.24 12.48 3.72
C PHE A 484 -10.47 11.55 2.51
N ALA A 485 -11.69 11.01 2.35
CA ALA A 485 -12.06 10.26 1.15
C ALA A 485 -11.92 11.11 -0.13
N ALA A 486 -12.35 12.37 -0.09
CA ALA A 486 -12.20 13.28 -1.21
C ALA A 486 -10.74 13.56 -1.60
N GLN A 487 -9.87 13.78 -0.61
CA GLN A 487 -8.44 13.99 -0.84
C GLN A 487 -7.80 12.77 -1.49
N LEU A 488 -8.07 11.57 -0.97
CA LEU A 488 -7.57 10.33 -1.54
C LEU A 488 -8.06 10.12 -2.98
N LEU A 489 -9.36 10.27 -3.24
CA LEU A 489 -9.92 10.13 -4.59
C LEU A 489 -9.35 11.16 -5.58
N SER A 490 -9.13 12.40 -5.14
CA SER A 490 -8.53 13.45 -5.96
C SER A 490 -7.06 13.15 -6.28
N LEU A 491 -6.29 12.70 -5.27
CA LEU A 491 -4.91 12.25 -5.46
C LEU A 491 -4.81 11.09 -6.46
N LEU A 492 -5.80 10.19 -6.44
CA LEU A 492 -5.93 9.05 -7.34
C LEU A 492 -6.46 9.39 -8.74
N GLY A 493 -6.79 10.67 -8.99
CA GLY A 493 -7.16 11.16 -10.32
C GLY A 493 -8.65 11.12 -10.62
N HIS A 494 -9.49 10.95 -9.61
CA HIS A 494 -10.94 10.93 -9.76
C HIS A 494 -11.55 12.32 -9.61
N ARG A 495 -12.76 12.49 -10.17
CA ARG A 495 -13.56 13.71 -9.99
C ARG A 495 -14.37 13.56 -8.72
N VAL A 496 -14.30 14.56 -7.84
CA VAL A 496 -15.00 14.55 -6.57
C VAL A 496 -15.82 15.83 -6.41
N SER A 497 -17.08 15.70 -5.99
CA SER A 497 -17.93 16.81 -5.57
C SER A 497 -18.36 16.58 -4.12
N LEU A 498 -18.10 17.53 -3.21
CA LEU A 498 -18.55 17.42 -1.82
C LEU A 498 -19.79 18.29 -1.58
N TYR A 499 -20.72 17.78 -0.79
CA TYR A 499 -21.96 18.47 -0.41
C TYR A 499 -22.08 18.50 1.11
N ASP A 500 -22.28 19.67 1.69
CA ASP A 500 -22.47 19.81 3.14
C ASP A 500 -23.57 20.80 3.48
N LYS A 501 -24.40 20.44 4.46
CA LYS A 501 -25.51 21.27 4.92
C LYS A 501 -25.05 22.49 5.73
N GLY A 502 -23.85 22.43 6.30
CA GLY A 502 -23.21 23.52 7.01
C GLY A 502 -22.68 24.60 6.06
N TRP A 503 -22.13 25.66 6.65
CA TRP A 503 -21.57 26.80 5.93
C TRP A 503 -20.03 26.87 6.00
N ARG A 504 -19.41 25.93 6.71
CA ARG A 504 -17.96 25.79 6.91
C ARG A 504 -17.62 24.34 7.28
N PRO A 505 -16.35 23.91 7.21
CA PRO A 505 -15.94 22.60 7.73
C PRO A 505 -16.38 22.44 9.18
N SER A 506 -16.99 21.30 9.51
CA SER A 506 -17.52 21.04 10.84
C SER A 506 -17.60 19.53 11.12
N GLY A 507 -18.31 19.15 12.18
CA GLY A 507 -18.40 17.77 12.65
C GLY A 507 -17.55 17.56 13.90
N ARG A 508 -16.97 16.37 14.02
CA ARG A 508 -16.34 15.90 15.25
C ARG A 508 -15.11 16.70 15.71
N LEU A 509 -14.50 17.50 14.83
CA LEU A 509 -13.41 18.41 15.17
C LEU A 509 -13.82 19.89 15.09
N ALA A 510 -15.12 20.17 15.21
CA ALA A 510 -15.61 21.54 15.22
C ALA A 510 -15.05 22.32 16.41
N TYR A 511 -14.66 23.58 16.16
CA TYR A 511 -14.17 24.50 17.16
C TYR A 511 -15.05 25.76 17.27
N ARG A 512 -14.85 26.50 18.36
CA ARG A 512 -15.42 27.83 18.63
C ARG A 512 -14.32 28.75 19.14
N GLN A 513 -14.61 30.03 19.16
CA GLN A 513 -13.69 31.06 19.59
C GLN A 513 -14.21 31.64 20.91
N SER A 514 -13.34 31.76 21.91
CA SER A 514 -13.63 32.42 23.20
C SER A 514 -13.69 33.94 23.02
N GLY A 515 -14.06 34.66 24.10
CA GLY A 515 -14.09 36.14 24.12
C GLY A 515 -12.77 36.78 23.69
N GLU A 516 -11.64 36.14 24.01
CA GLU A 516 -10.28 36.60 23.72
C GLU A 516 -9.74 36.18 22.34
N ARG A 517 -10.58 35.64 21.47
CA ARG A 517 -10.19 35.11 20.15
C ARG A 517 -9.38 33.80 20.18
N SER A 518 -9.31 33.10 21.31
CA SER A 518 -8.69 31.77 21.40
C SER A 518 -9.64 30.68 20.91
N ASN A 519 -9.14 29.74 20.08
CA ASN A 519 -9.95 28.63 19.57
C ASN A 519 -9.99 27.46 20.56
N PHE A 520 -11.17 26.89 20.80
CA PHE A 520 -11.36 25.66 21.58
C PHE A 520 -12.27 24.65 20.85
N SER A 521 -11.97 23.36 20.97
CA SER A 521 -12.75 22.29 20.34
C SER A 521 -14.07 22.06 21.09
N ILE A 522 -15.19 22.10 20.39
CA ILE A 522 -16.51 21.71 20.93
C ILE A 522 -16.90 20.26 20.58
N GLY A 523 -16.08 19.58 19.76
CA GLY A 523 -16.23 18.17 19.42
C GLY A 523 -15.32 17.26 20.26
N SER A 524 -14.62 16.33 19.60
CA SER A 524 -13.55 15.53 20.20
C SER A 524 -12.40 16.40 20.68
N LEU A 525 -11.83 16.01 21.82
CA LEU A 525 -10.73 16.72 22.49
C LEU A 525 -9.35 16.16 22.15
N ARG A 526 -9.30 14.96 21.58
CA ARG A 526 -8.07 14.28 21.17
C ARG A 526 -8.33 13.41 19.96
N MET A 527 -7.26 13.02 19.28
CA MET A 527 -7.31 11.92 18.32
C MET A 527 -7.48 10.60 19.09
N ASP A 528 -8.47 9.79 18.70
CA ASP A 528 -8.77 8.48 19.31
C ASP A 528 -8.92 7.39 18.24
N GLY A 529 -8.70 6.13 18.61
CA GLY A 529 -8.82 4.99 17.70
C GLY A 529 -7.74 4.92 16.61
N TYR A 530 -6.56 5.51 16.86
CA TYR A 530 -5.44 5.55 15.91
C TYR A 530 -5.02 4.15 15.46
N ARG A 531 -4.71 3.99 14.17
CA ARG A 531 -4.17 2.75 13.59
C ARG A 531 -2.74 2.95 13.13
N ASP A 532 -1.95 1.87 13.12
CA ASP A 532 -0.52 1.94 12.82
C ASP A 532 -0.21 2.55 11.45
N TRP A 533 -1.03 2.27 10.44
CA TRP A 533 -0.86 2.84 9.10
C TRP A 533 -1.03 4.37 9.06
N MET A 534 -1.76 4.96 10.02
CA MET A 534 -1.98 6.41 10.09
C MET A 534 -0.71 7.16 10.50
N ASN A 535 0.24 6.49 11.18
CA ASN A 535 1.48 7.11 11.71
C ASN A 535 2.26 7.90 10.64
N ARG A 536 2.18 7.45 9.38
CA ARG A 536 2.88 8.08 8.24
C ARG A 536 2.46 9.53 8.00
N PHE A 537 1.24 9.92 8.35
CA PHE A 537 0.74 11.27 8.10
C PHE A 537 1.23 12.28 9.13
N GLN A 538 1.86 11.83 10.22
CA GLN A 538 2.43 12.66 11.28
C GLN A 538 1.46 13.76 11.73
N TRP A 539 0.18 13.39 11.88
CA TRP A 539 -0.84 14.24 12.45
C TRP A 539 -0.54 14.40 13.95
N ASN A 540 0.47 15.20 14.29
CA ASN A 540 0.83 15.52 15.66
C ASN A 540 -0.29 16.37 16.26
N LEU A 541 -1.14 15.75 17.06
CA LEU A 541 -2.40 16.33 17.55
C LEU A 541 -2.57 16.19 19.07
N ASP A 542 -1.46 16.01 19.80
CA ASP A 542 -1.41 15.85 21.26
C ASP A 542 -1.19 17.19 22.00
N ASP A 543 -1.72 18.30 21.49
CA ASP A 543 -1.58 19.59 22.15
C ASP A 543 -2.84 19.95 22.96
N SER A 544 -2.68 19.95 24.29
CA SER A 544 -3.72 20.39 25.24
C SER A 544 -4.03 21.89 25.15
N ASN A 545 -3.22 22.67 24.41
CA ASN A 545 -3.33 24.13 24.36
C ASN A 545 -3.65 24.75 22.97
N GLY A 546 -3.93 23.96 21.93
CA GLY A 546 -4.50 24.46 20.66
C GLY A 546 -4.14 23.60 19.44
N SER A 547 -4.86 23.57 18.32
CA SER A 547 -6.30 23.67 18.07
C SER A 547 -6.55 22.64 16.97
N PHE A 548 -7.47 21.69 17.20
CA PHE A 548 -7.93 20.75 16.15
C PHE A 548 -8.52 21.45 14.91
N SER A 549 -8.68 22.80 14.93
CA SER A 549 -9.12 23.63 13.79
C SER A 549 -8.29 23.40 12.54
N ASP A 550 -6.97 23.42 12.68
CA ASP A 550 -6.06 23.42 11.53
C ASP A 550 -6.11 22.08 10.80
N PHE A 551 -6.49 21.00 11.48
CA PHE A 551 -6.59 19.69 10.88
C PHE A 551 -7.73 19.60 9.85
N LEU A 552 -8.93 20.10 10.18
CA LEU A 552 -10.03 20.14 9.23
C LEU A 552 -9.72 21.07 8.05
N ASP A 553 -9.09 22.21 8.32
CA ASP A 553 -8.71 23.16 7.28
C ASP A 553 -7.62 22.59 6.36
N ARG A 554 -6.65 21.83 6.90
CA ARG A 554 -5.65 21.07 6.11
C ARG A 554 -6.29 19.95 5.29
N LEU A 555 -7.29 19.24 5.83
CA LEU A 555 -8.06 18.25 5.07
C LEU A 555 -8.95 18.91 4.00
N ALA A 556 -9.43 20.13 4.23
CA ALA A 556 -10.20 20.90 3.27
C ALA A 556 -9.33 21.55 2.19
N MET A 557 -8.02 21.67 2.40
CA MET A 557 -7.11 22.34 1.48
C MET A 557 -7.14 21.69 0.09
N GLY A 558 -7.39 22.50 -0.94
CA GLY A 558 -7.55 22.03 -2.33
C GLY A 558 -8.94 21.45 -2.66
N LEU A 559 -9.85 21.36 -1.68
CA LEU A 559 -11.24 20.97 -1.88
C LEU A 559 -12.15 22.20 -1.86
N THR A 560 -13.25 22.13 -2.61
CA THR A 560 -14.29 23.18 -2.63
C THR A 560 -15.65 22.56 -2.32
N PRO A 561 -16.00 22.37 -1.04
CA PRO A 561 -17.31 21.82 -0.66
C PRO A 561 -18.46 22.75 -1.06
N ASN A 562 -19.54 22.17 -1.57
CA ASN A 562 -20.80 22.87 -1.83
C ASN A 562 -21.56 23.02 -0.51
N TYR A 563 -21.21 24.06 0.24
CA TYR A 563 -21.88 24.41 1.49
C TYR A 563 -23.35 24.83 1.28
N ASN A 564 -24.11 24.87 2.39
CA ASN A 564 -25.54 25.13 2.42
C ASN A 564 -26.35 24.21 1.50
N THR A 565 -25.85 22.99 1.30
CA THR A 565 -26.47 21.96 0.44
C THR A 565 -26.86 20.76 1.29
N HIS A 566 -28.16 20.64 1.56
CA HIS A 566 -28.74 19.53 2.27
C HIS A 566 -29.23 18.48 1.29
N ILE A 567 -28.61 17.30 1.29
CA ILE A 567 -29.09 16.14 0.54
C ILE A 567 -30.10 15.39 1.40
N GLU A 568 -31.26 15.12 0.82
CA GLU A 568 -32.42 14.53 1.49
C GLU A 568 -32.63 13.06 1.08
N SER A 569 -32.26 12.70 -0.15
CA SER A 569 -32.42 11.35 -0.67
C SER A 569 -31.41 11.04 -1.77
N LEU A 570 -31.12 9.75 -1.96
CA LEU A 570 -30.38 9.25 -3.10
C LEU A 570 -31.15 8.14 -3.83
N HIS A 571 -31.06 8.10 -5.16
CA HIS A 571 -31.71 7.07 -5.98
C HIS A 571 -30.82 6.66 -7.14
N GLU A 572 -30.81 5.38 -7.48
CA GLU A 572 -30.10 4.88 -8.65
C GLU A 572 -30.95 4.96 -9.91
N VAL A 573 -30.35 5.47 -10.98
CA VAL A 573 -30.95 5.53 -12.31
C VAL A 573 -29.89 5.09 -13.33
N GLY A 574 -30.02 3.87 -13.84
CA GLY A 574 -29.07 3.30 -14.79
C GLY A 574 -27.67 3.11 -14.17
N ASP A 575 -26.65 3.69 -14.80
CA ASP A 575 -25.26 3.68 -14.32
C ASP A 575 -24.92 4.84 -13.36
N ARG A 576 -25.92 5.61 -12.94
CA ARG A 576 -25.75 6.83 -12.13
C ARG A 576 -26.51 6.78 -10.81
N VAL A 577 -26.04 7.57 -9.85
CA VAL A 577 -26.74 7.90 -8.62
C VAL A 577 -27.17 9.36 -8.68
N ILE A 578 -28.45 9.59 -8.45
CA ILE A 578 -29.08 10.90 -8.38
C ILE A 578 -29.21 11.30 -6.91
N LEU A 579 -28.60 12.43 -6.54
CA LEU A 579 -28.76 13.07 -5.24
C LEU A 579 -29.80 14.17 -5.34
N ARG A 580 -30.81 14.15 -4.46
CA ARG A 580 -31.83 15.19 -4.38
C ARG A 580 -31.81 15.88 -3.03
N GLY A 581 -32.09 17.17 -3.04
CA GLY A 581 -32.25 17.95 -1.82
C GLY A 581 -32.38 19.43 -2.10
N SER A 582 -31.83 20.25 -1.22
CA SER A 582 -31.90 21.70 -1.29
C SER A 582 -30.52 22.36 -1.11
N SER A 583 -30.18 23.29 -1.99
CA SER A 583 -29.00 24.16 -1.86
C SER A 583 -29.45 25.61 -1.78
N ASN A 584 -29.03 26.33 -0.74
CA ASN A 584 -29.45 27.71 -0.48
C ASN A 584 -30.99 27.88 -0.57
N LYS A 585 -31.74 26.91 -0.01
CA LYS A 585 -33.22 26.82 -0.01
C LYS A 585 -33.86 26.62 -1.39
N ARG A 586 -33.10 26.29 -2.43
CA ARG A 586 -33.61 25.92 -3.75
C ARG A 586 -33.46 24.42 -3.97
N LYS A 587 -34.45 23.78 -4.60
CA LYS A 587 -34.34 22.36 -4.96
C LYS A 587 -33.20 22.17 -5.95
N VAL A 588 -32.38 21.16 -5.73
CA VAL A 588 -31.24 20.80 -6.58
C VAL A 588 -31.21 19.29 -6.80
N GLU A 589 -30.63 18.91 -7.93
CA GLU A 589 -30.38 17.52 -8.29
C GLU A 589 -28.94 17.42 -8.82
N PHE A 590 -28.19 16.41 -8.34
CA PHE A 590 -26.81 16.14 -8.77
C PHE A 590 -26.69 14.69 -9.22
N ASN A 591 -25.88 14.45 -10.24
CA ASN A 591 -25.71 13.13 -10.84
C ASN A 591 -24.25 12.71 -10.80
N HIS A 592 -23.98 11.52 -10.26
CA HIS A 592 -22.63 10.96 -10.17
C HIS A 592 -22.61 9.50 -10.58
N SER A 593 -21.43 9.00 -10.93
CA SER A 593 -21.23 7.56 -11.19
C SER A 593 -21.30 6.71 -9.91
N ARG A 594 -20.92 7.32 -8.77
CA ARG A 594 -20.92 6.72 -7.44
C ARG A 594 -21.16 7.80 -6.38
N VAL A 595 -21.66 7.40 -5.22
CA VAL A 595 -21.86 8.30 -4.08
C VAL A 595 -21.20 7.72 -2.84
N ILE A 596 -20.57 8.58 -2.04
CA ILE A 596 -20.13 8.26 -0.68
C ILE A 596 -20.96 9.09 0.30
N VAL A 597 -21.59 8.44 1.27
CA VAL A 597 -22.35 9.08 2.35
C VAL A 597 -21.51 9.05 3.61
N ALA A 598 -21.04 10.22 4.03
CA ALA A 598 -20.17 10.45 5.19
C ALA A 598 -20.93 11.22 6.29
N LEU A 599 -22.11 10.71 6.66
CA LEU A 599 -23.02 11.31 7.64
C LEU A 599 -23.13 10.43 8.89
N PRO A 600 -23.61 10.98 10.03
CA PRO A 600 -24.02 10.16 11.17
C PRO A 600 -24.99 9.05 10.75
N VAL A 601 -24.92 7.89 11.42
CA VAL A 601 -25.59 6.66 10.96
C VAL A 601 -27.09 6.84 10.75
N GLU A 602 -27.77 7.61 11.61
CA GLU A 602 -29.20 7.89 11.51
C GLU A 602 -29.53 8.80 10.32
N GLN A 603 -28.68 9.78 10.01
CA GLN A 603 -28.84 10.61 8.83
C GLN A 603 -28.57 9.82 7.55
N ALA A 604 -27.62 8.88 7.60
CA ALA A 604 -27.36 7.97 6.49
C ALA A 604 -28.56 7.05 6.22
N ILE A 605 -29.17 6.47 7.28
CA ILE A 605 -30.41 5.67 7.19
C ILE A 605 -31.54 6.50 6.56
N ALA A 606 -31.72 7.75 7.00
CA ALA A 606 -32.76 8.63 6.45
C ALA A 606 -32.63 8.89 4.93
N ILE A 607 -31.39 8.88 4.40
CA ILE A 607 -31.15 9.12 2.97
C ILE A 607 -31.37 7.87 2.11
N ILE A 608 -30.96 6.69 2.60
CA ILE A 608 -31.01 5.43 1.83
C ILE A 608 -32.31 4.65 2.05
N GLY A 609 -32.97 4.86 3.18
CA GLY A 609 -34.13 4.09 3.62
C GLY A 609 -33.78 3.03 4.68
N GLU A 610 -34.80 2.59 5.42
CA GLU A 610 -34.65 1.55 6.43
C GLU A 610 -34.33 0.18 5.82
N GLY A 611 -33.57 -0.66 6.55
CA GLY A 611 -33.30 -2.05 6.18
C GLY A 611 -31.95 -2.34 5.55
N VAL A 612 -31.15 -1.32 5.19
CA VAL A 612 -29.77 -1.53 4.68
C VAL A 612 -28.77 -1.78 5.81
N PHE A 613 -28.85 -0.97 6.87
CA PHE A 613 -28.08 -1.12 8.09
C PHE A 613 -28.80 -0.42 9.25
N SER A 614 -28.34 -0.68 10.47
CA SER A 614 -28.84 -0.08 11.70
C SER A 614 -27.69 0.51 12.51
N GLY A 615 -28.00 1.50 13.34
CA GLY A 615 -27.06 2.06 14.30
C GLY A 615 -27.70 3.22 15.05
N GLU A 616 -27.11 3.54 16.19
CA GLU A 616 -27.60 4.56 17.11
C GLU A 616 -26.43 5.37 17.66
N SER A 617 -26.68 6.65 17.87
CA SER A 617 -25.77 7.63 18.40
C SER A 617 -26.32 8.29 19.64
N GLU A 618 -25.42 8.56 20.58
CA GLU A 618 -25.71 9.32 21.77
C GLU A 618 -25.73 10.83 21.46
N PRO A 619 -26.72 11.57 22.00
CA PRO A 619 -26.74 13.02 21.91
C PRO A 619 -25.81 13.66 22.94
N HIS A 620 -25.38 14.88 22.66
CA HIS A 620 -24.56 15.64 23.61
C HIS A 620 -24.89 17.13 23.55
N TRP A 621 -25.29 17.68 24.70
CA TRP A 621 -25.40 19.12 24.92
C TRP A 621 -24.12 19.65 25.53
N LEU A 622 -23.72 20.82 25.04
CA LEU A 622 -22.66 21.61 25.68
C LEU A 622 -23.05 23.10 25.68
N GLY A 623 -22.57 23.80 26.70
CA GLY A 623 -22.69 25.25 26.86
C GLY A 623 -21.33 25.86 27.15
N TRP A 624 -21.13 27.10 26.73
CA TRP A 624 -19.93 27.85 27.06
C TRP A 624 -20.26 29.32 27.28
N GLY A 625 -19.50 29.97 28.16
CA GLY A 625 -19.69 31.37 28.49
C GLY A 625 -18.66 31.87 29.49
N PRO A 626 -18.73 33.16 29.86
CA PRO A 626 -17.76 33.79 30.74
C PRO A 626 -17.85 33.23 32.16
N ALA A 627 -16.69 32.91 32.76
CA ALA A 627 -16.59 32.55 34.18
C ALA A 627 -15.17 32.79 34.72
N SER A 628 -15.07 33.29 35.95
CA SER A 628 -13.80 33.70 36.58
C SER A 628 -13.25 32.69 37.60
N GLY A 629 -13.65 31.40 37.55
CA GLY A 629 -13.19 30.38 38.49
C GLY A 629 -13.62 28.95 38.14
N VAL A 630 -13.02 27.96 38.81
CA VAL A 630 -13.40 26.53 38.73
C VAL A 630 -14.71 26.34 39.50
N LEU A 631 -15.63 25.54 38.96
CA LEU A 631 -16.88 25.19 39.62
C LEU A 631 -16.65 24.05 40.63
N ASP A 632 -16.96 24.29 41.90
CA ASP A 632 -16.73 23.32 42.98
C ASP A 632 -17.78 22.19 43.01
N GLU A 633 -19.02 22.45 42.56
CA GLU A 633 -20.09 21.46 42.49
C GLU A 633 -20.87 21.58 41.16
N LEU A 634 -20.97 20.46 40.43
CA LEU A 634 -21.76 20.33 39.20
C LEU A 634 -22.84 19.25 39.39
N PRO A 635 -23.99 19.36 38.71
CA PRO A 635 -24.97 18.28 38.70
C PRO A 635 -24.37 16.96 38.20
N GLU A 636 -24.92 15.83 38.66
CA GLU A 636 -24.52 14.51 38.14
C GLU A 636 -24.68 14.45 36.62
N GLY A 637 -23.68 13.88 35.94
CA GLY A 637 -23.62 13.83 34.47
C GLY A 637 -23.09 15.10 33.81
N TRP A 638 -22.64 16.10 34.57
CA TRP A 638 -22.08 17.35 34.02
C TRP A 638 -20.57 17.38 34.23
N SER A 639 -19.84 17.91 33.26
CA SER A 639 -18.40 18.14 33.35
C SER A 639 -18.09 19.55 32.88
N ALA A 640 -17.15 20.22 33.55
CA ALA A 640 -16.71 21.54 33.13
C ALA A 640 -15.20 21.58 32.93
N ARG A 641 -14.76 22.49 32.06
CA ARG A 641 -13.35 22.81 31.85
C ARG A 641 -13.18 24.26 31.47
N ILE A 642 -12.06 24.82 31.87
CA ILE A 642 -11.66 26.18 31.47
C ILE A 642 -11.10 26.11 30.05
N VAL A 643 -11.52 27.04 29.19
CA VAL A 643 -11.13 27.16 27.78
C VAL A 643 -10.70 28.60 27.48
N GLY A 644 -9.41 28.91 27.59
CA GLY A 644 -8.90 30.29 27.57
C GLY A 644 -8.80 30.88 28.99
N GLU A 645 -8.59 32.19 29.13
CA GLU A 645 -8.43 32.82 30.45
C GLU A 645 -9.76 33.11 31.15
N ASP A 646 -10.85 33.34 30.41
CA ASP A 646 -12.11 33.88 30.94
C ASP A 646 -13.38 33.07 30.58
N THR A 647 -13.23 31.92 29.93
CA THR A 647 -14.36 31.14 29.41
C THR A 647 -14.37 29.73 29.99
N ILE A 648 -15.55 29.26 30.42
CA ILE A 648 -15.78 27.89 30.85
C ILE A 648 -16.67 27.18 29.84
N GLU A 649 -16.36 25.91 29.56
CA GLU A 649 -17.20 24.99 28.80
C GLU A 649 -17.80 23.97 29.76
N ILE A 650 -19.12 23.76 29.68
CA ILE A 650 -19.86 22.75 30.42
C ILE A 650 -20.48 21.76 29.43
N ARG A 651 -20.29 20.47 29.69
CA ARG A 651 -20.75 19.34 28.88
C ARG A 651 -21.68 18.46 29.69
N LEU A 652 -22.80 18.07 29.09
CA LEU A 652 -23.79 17.16 29.67
C LEU A 652 -23.57 15.77 29.10
N ASP A 653 -23.56 14.73 29.93
CA ASP A 653 -23.49 13.35 29.48
C ASP A 653 -24.69 12.96 28.56
N PRO A 654 -24.61 11.81 27.87
CA PRO A 654 -25.67 11.37 26.97
C PRO A 654 -27.06 11.27 27.60
N VAL A 655 -27.14 10.76 28.83
CA VAL A 655 -28.40 10.56 29.54
C VAL A 655 -29.08 11.90 29.82
N THR A 656 -28.34 12.84 30.39
CA THR A 656 -28.85 14.18 30.72
C THR A 656 -29.15 14.97 29.45
N SER A 657 -28.33 14.81 28.41
CA SER A 657 -28.57 15.42 27.11
C SER A 657 -29.87 14.91 26.47
N GLY A 658 -30.16 13.61 26.63
CA GLY A 658 -31.38 12.97 26.13
C GLY A 658 -32.68 13.60 26.66
N VAL A 659 -32.69 14.04 27.92
CA VAL A 659 -33.84 14.71 28.54
C VAL A 659 -34.13 16.09 27.91
N HIS A 660 -33.14 16.68 27.25
CA HIS A 660 -33.20 18.03 26.70
C HIS A 660 -33.20 18.08 25.15
N LEU A 661 -33.53 16.98 24.46
CA LEU A 661 -33.46 16.91 22.99
C LEU A 661 -34.39 17.89 22.25
N ASP A 662 -35.49 18.29 22.87
CA ASP A 662 -36.47 19.22 22.28
C ASP A 662 -36.21 20.69 22.63
N LYS A 663 -35.17 20.96 23.43
CA LYS A 663 -34.80 22.32 23.81
C LYS A 663 -34.05 23.04 22.68
N SER A 664 -34.32 24.34 22.55
CA SER A 664 -33.58 25.23 21.67
C SER A 664 -32.19 25.56 22.24
N LYS A 665 -31.29 26.04 21.37
CA LYS A 665 -29.95 26.48 21.81
C LYS A 665 -30.06 27.68 22.76
N GLU A 666 -31.03 28.55 22.54
CA GLU A 666 -31.29 29.73 23.35
C GLU A 666 -31.81 29.34 24.74
N GLU A 667 -32.67 28.32 24.84
CA GLU A 667 -33.08 27.77 26.13
C GLU A 667 -31.91 27.14 26.87
N MET A 668 -31.11 26.29 26.21
CA MET A 668 -29.99 25.61 26.86
C MET A 668 -28.87 26.56 27.25
N ALA A 669 -28.65 27.64 26.50
CA ALA A 669 -27.73 28.71 26.88
C ALA A 669 -28.14 29.42 28.18
N ARG A 670 -29.41 29.29 28.62
CA ARG A 670 -29.86 29.77 29.93
C ARG A 670 -29.86 28.69 31.00
N ILE A 671 -30.28 27.46 30.65
CA ILE A 671 -30.40 26.34 31.59
C ILE A 671 -29.03 25.89 32.11
N ILE A 672 -28.05 25.74 31.22
CA ILE A 672 -26.72 25.24 31.56
C ILE A 672 -26.04 26.11 32.62
N PRO A 673 -25.81 27.41 32.39
CA PRO A 673 -25.18 28.26 33.41
C PRO A 673 -26.02 28.34 34.69
N ALA A 674 -27.35 28.49 34.60
CA ALA A 674 -28.19 28.62 35.79
C ALA A 674 -28.13 27.39 36.70
N ARG A 675 -28.06 26.18 36.14
CA ARG A 675 -27.90 24.93 36.91
C ARG A 675 -26.48 24.72 37.45
N ALA A 676 -25.49 25.33 36.81
CA ALA A 676 -24.10 25.35 37.25
C ALA A 676 -23.80 26.49 38.24
N GLY A 677 -24.80 27.25 38.68
CA GLY A 677 -24.62 28.38 39.61
C GLY A 677 -24.02 29.64 38.98
N LEU A 678 -24.06 29.77 37.66
CA LEU A 678 -23.49 30.88 36.89
C LEU A 678 -24.55 31.80 36.28
N SER A 679 -24.17 33.04 35.97
CA SER A 679 -25.01 33.97 35.22
C SER A 679 -25.23 33.47 33.78
N PRO A 680 -26.48 33.45 33.27
CA PRO A 680 -26.76 33.14 31.85
C PRO A 680 -26.23 34.15 30.83
N GLU A 681 -25.78 35.32 31.27
CA GLU A 681 -25.34 36.38 30.37
C GLU A 681 -24.05 36.00 29.62
N GLY A 682 -24.04 36.20 28.29
CA GLY A 682 -22.89 35.86 27.44
C GLY A 682 -22.74 34.36 27.12
N TRP A 683 -23.68 33.51 27.52
CA TRP A 683 -23.63 32.08 27.24
C TRP A 683 -24.16 31.69 25.87
N SER A 684 -23.58 30.64 25.32
CA SER A 684 -24.00 29.97 24.10
C SER A 684 -24.11 28.47 24.34
N SER A 685 -24.86 27.76 23.49
CA SER A 685 -24.97 26.31 23.59
C SER A 685 -25.04 25.63 22.23
N HIS A 686 -24.77 24.33 22.21
CA HIS A 686 -24.83 23.50 21.03
C HIS A 686 -25.30 22.08 21.36
N LEU A 687 -26.16 21.53 20.50
CA LEU A 687 -26.59 20.13 20.53
C LEU A 687 -25.97 19.36 19.38
N TRP A 688 -25.22 18.32 19.71
CA TRP A 688 -24.90 17.24 18.80
C TRP A 688 -25.96 16.16 18.95
N ARG A 689 -27.01 16.17 18.11
CA ARG A 689 -28.11 15.17 18.20
C ARG A 689 -27.62 13.74 17.97
N TYR A 690 -26.67 13.59 17.04
CA TYR A 690 -26.02 12.31 16.72
C TYR A 690 -24.52 12.51 16.95
N GLY A 691 -24.14 12.61 18.23
CA GLY A 691 -22.81 13.08 18.63
C GLY A 691 -21.75 11.99 18.54
N ARG A 692 -22.04 10.82 19.09
CA ARG A 692 -21.13 9.67 19.05
C ARG A 692 -21.94 8.40 18.82
N PRO A 693 -21.65 7.61 17.77
CA PRO A 693 -22.32 6.32 17.61
C PRO A 693 -21.93 5.40 18.77
N VAL A 694 -22.91 4.65 19.27
CA VAL A 694 -22.74 3.55 20.25
C VAL A 694 -23.01 2.19 19.63
N SER A 695 -23.75 2.16 18.52
CA SER A 695 -23.94 0.97 17.68
C SER A 695 -23.90 1.36 16.20
N GLY A 696 -23.62 0.38 15.34
CA GLY A 696 -23.50 0.61 13.91
C GLY A 696 -22.84 -0.57 13.20
N PRO A 697 -22.63 -0.47 11.88
CA PRO A 697 -22.03 -1.54 11.08
C PRO A 697 -20.60 -1.92 11.48
N ALA A 698 -19.85 -0.98 12.08
CA ALA A 698 -18.44 -1.16 12.46
C ALA A 698 -17.51 -1.56 11.29
N GLY A 699 -17.95 -1.31 10.05
CA GLY A 699 -17.23 -1.53 8.81
C GLY A 699 -17.91 -0.76 7.67
N VAL A 700 -17.18 -0.56 6.56
CA VAL A 700 -17.71 0.10 5.37
C VAL A 700 -18.89 -0.70 4.83
N VAL A 701 -19.98 -0.02 4.49
CA VAL A 701 -21.15 -0.65 3.87
C VAL A 701 -21.28 -0.17 2.44
N HIS A 702 -21.34 -1.12 1.51
CA HIS A 702 -21.70 -0.88 0.12
C HIS A 702 -23.14 -1.31 -0.11
N HIS A 703 -23.94 -0.43 -0.68
CA HIS A 703 -25.27 -0.76 -1.17
C HIS A 703 -25.42 -0.11 -2.52
N SER A 704 -25.39 -0.90 -3.59
CA SER A 704 -25.46 -0.27 -4.89
C SER A 704 -24.13 0.34 -5.34
N ARG A 705 -24.26 1.53 -5.92
CA ARG A 705 -23.23 2.50 -6.23
C ARG A 705 -23.05 3.51 -5.08
N ALA A 706 -23.73 3.31 -3.96
CA ALA A 706 -23.56 4.10 -2.75
C ALA A 706 -22.69 3.37 -1.70
N THR A 707 -21.76 4.10 -1.10
CA THR A 707 -20.87 3.62 -0.03
C THR A 707 -21.07 4.48 1.21
N PHE A 708 -21.18 3.85 2.38
CA PHE A 708 -21.44 4.51 3.66
C PHE A 708 -20.22 4.42 4.56
N ILE A 709 -19.78 5.58 5.07
CA ILE A 709 -18.57 5.74 5.87
C ILE A 709 -18.81 6.69 7.04
N GLY A 710 -17.89 6.67 8.01
CA GLY A 710 -17.98 7.48 9.22
C GLY A 710 -17.53 6.70 10.44
N ASP A 711 -17.63 7.31 11.61
CA ASP A 711 -17.22 6.71 12.86
C ASP A 711 -18.12 5.55 13.33
N ALA A 712 -19.32 5.40 12.76
CA ALA A 712 -20.18 4.21 12.94
C ALA A 712 -19.80 3.04 11.99
N PHE A 713 -19.00 3.31 10.95
CA PHE A 713 -18.65 2.40 9.86
C PHE A 713 -17.17 1.96 9.93
N GLY A 714 -16.55 2.09 11.10
CA GLY A 714 -15.18 1.66 11.35
C GLY A 714 -15.00 1.18 12.78
N THR A 715 -13.79 0.74 13.10
CA THR A 715 -13.43 0.26 14.44
C THR A 715 -12.16 0.94 14.95
N PRO A 716 -12.07 1.29 16.25
CA PRO A 716 -13.12 1.20 17.28
C PRO A 716 -14.28 2.18 17.02
N LEU A 717 -15.51 1.72 17.25
CA LEU A 717 -16.72 2.47 16.90
C LEU A 717 -16.77 3.83 17.63
N GLY A 718 -17.22 4.84 16.92
CA GLY A 718 -17.34 6.19 17.45
C GLY A 718 -15.98 6.76 17.83
N THR A 719 -14.95 6.60 16.99
CA THR A 719 -13.63 7.28 17.11
C THR A 719 -13.27 8.03 15.82
N ILE A 720 -12.35 9.00 15.89
CA ILE A 720 -11.83 9.69 14.70
C ILE A 720 -11.05 8.70 13.82
N GLY A 721 -10.28 7.79 14.43
CA GLY A 721 -9.60 6.72 13.72
C GLY A 721 -10.56 5.84 12.92
N ALA A 722 -11.73 5.48 13.46
CA ALA A 722 -12.76 4.78 12.69
C ALA A 722 -13.30 5.60 11.50
N ALA A 723 -13.46 6.92 11.66
CA ALA A 723 -13.89 7.79 10.55
C ALA A 723 -12.84 7.84 9.42
N LEU A 724 -11.55 7.94 9.76
CA LEU A 724 -10.46 7.97 8.78
C LEU A 724 -10.24 6.60 8.13
N ASP A 725 -10.33 5.53 8.92
CA ASP A 725 -10.18 4.15 8.45
C ASP A 725 -11.32 3.73 7.53
N SER A 726 -12.58 4.02 7.88
CA SER A 726 -13.72 3.75 6.99
C SER A 726 -13.62 4.54 5.68
N ALA A 727 -13.17 5.80 5.73
CA ALA A 727 -12.94 6.61 4.53
C ALA A 727 -11.86 6.01 3.62
N ALA A 728 -10.69 5.67 4.17
CA ALA A 728 -9.61 5.10 3.37
C ALA A 728 -9.96 3.72 2.82
N ARG A 729 -10.61 2.86 3.62
CA ARG A 729 -11.07 1.54 3.17
C ARG A 729 -12.12 1.65 2.07
N ALA A 730 -13.11 2.53 2.20
CA ALA A 730 -14.09 2.77 1.14
C ALA A 730 -13.43 3.20 -0.17
N VAL A 731 -12.41 4.08 -0.13
CA VAL A 731 -11.67 4.46 -1.33
C VAL A 731 -10.90 3.26 -1.91
N ALA A 732 -10.29 2.43 -1.07
CA ALA A 732 -9.61 1.21 -1.50
C ALA A 732 -10.57 0.18 -2.12
N ASP A 733 -11.76 0.01 -1.53
CA ASP A 733 -12.80 -0.92 -1.98
C ASP A 733 -13.33 -0.52 -3.35
N LEU A 734 -13.44 0.78 -3.65
CA LEU A 734 -13.76 1.28 -5.00
C LEU A 734 -12.69 0.97 -6.06
N HIS A 735 -11.50 0.53 -5.65
CA HIS A 735 -10.40 0.09 -6.52
C HIS A 735 -10.20 -1.43 -6.53
N LEU A 736 -10.96 -2.17 -5.71
CA LEU A 736 -11.00 -3.62 -5.74
C LEU A 736 -12.04 -4.05 -6.79
N ASN A 737 -11.55 -4.43 -7.97
CA ASN A 737 -12.39 -5.09 -8.97
C ASN A 737 -12.37 -6.61 -8.76
N GLU A 738 -13.45 -7.29 -9.17
CA GLU A 738 -13.42 -8.71 -9.52
C GLU A 738 -12.25 -8.89 -10.50
N GLY A 739 -11.24 -9.67 -10.13
CA GLY A 739 -9.93 -9.64 -10.79
C GLY A 739 -9.96 -10.00 -12.29
N TRP A 740 -8.81 -9.86 -12.95
CA TRP A 740 -8.68 -10.21 -14.37
C TRP A 740 -9.04 -11.69 -14.65
N SER A 741 -9.82 -11.94 -15.72
CA SER A 741 -10.08 -13.27 -16.27
C SER A 741 -9.34 -13.46 -17.61
N VAL A 742 -8.69 -14.62 -17.77
CA VAL A 742 -7.95 -14.98 -19.01
C VAL A 742 -8.89 -15.06 -20.22
N GLN A 743 -10.17 -15.33 -20.00
CA GLN A 743 -11.15 -15.61 -21.05
C GLN A 743 -11.56 -14.36 -21.87
N GLY A 744 -11.30 -13.14 -21.39
CA GLY A 744 -11.74 -11.90 -22.04
C GLY A 744 -10.70 -11.15 -22.88
N VAL A 745 -9.42 -11.54 -22.85
CA VAL A 745 -8.37 -10.86 -23.62
C VAL A 745 -8.04 -11.67 -24.85
N ALA A 746 -8.54 -11.21 -26.01
CA ALA A 746 -8.08 -11.69 -27.29
C ALA A 746 -6.54 -11.59 -27.32
N VAL A 747 -5.87 -12.74 -27.40
CA VAL A 747 -4.52 -12.80 -27.94
C VAL A 747 -4.61 -12.02 -29.25
N ARG A 748 -3.78 -10.99 -29.44
CA ARG A 748 -3.64 -10.39 -30.76
C ARG A 748 -3.12 -11.49 -31.67
N GLU A 749 -4.02 -12.23 -32.31
CA GLU A 749 -3.66 -13.18 -33.36
C GLU A 749 -2.91 -12.36 -34.39
N ARG A 750 -1.62 -12.68 -34.56
CA ARG A 750 -0.85 -12.07 -35.63
C ARG A 750 -1.51 -12.50 -36.94
N GLN A 751 -1.96 -11.51 -37.71
CA GLN A 751 -2.05 -11.64 -39.15
C GLN A 751 -0.68 -12.16 -39.63
N SER A 752 -0.66 -13.42 -40.02
CA SER A 752 0.55 -14.18 -40.33
C SER A 752 0.48 -14.77 -41.73
N ASN A 753 -0.13 -14.05 -42.68
CA ASN A 753 0.08 -14.36 -44.07
C ASN A 753 0.11 -13.09 -44.94
N LEU A 754 0.96 -13.15 -45.97
CA LEU A 754 1.11 -12.16 -47.05
C LEU A 754 0.01 -12.29 -48.11
N LYS A 755 -0.96 -13.21 -47.94
CA LYS A 755 -2.08 -13.46 -48.86
C LYS A 755 -3.33 -12.64 -48.55
N GLU A 756 -3.37 -11.97 -47.40
CA GLU A 756 -4.45 -11.05 -46.99
C GLU A 756 -4.10 -9.56 -47.25
N TRP A 757 -2.99 -9.30 -47.93
CA TRP A 757 -2.67 -8.01 -48.57
C TRP A 757 -2.97 -8.13 -50.06
#